data_AF-A0A7K5LMJ3-F1
#
_entry.id   AF-A0A7K5LMJ3-F1
#
_cell.length_a   1.000
_cell.length_b   1.000
_cell.length_c   1.000
_cell.angle_alpha   90.00
_cell.angle_beta   90.00
_cell.angle_gamma   90.00
#
_symmetry.space_group_name_H-M   'P 1'
#
loop_
_entity.id
_entity.type
_entity.pdbx_description
1 polymer ?
#
loop_
_entity_poly.entity_id
_entity_poly.type
_entity_poly.pdbx_seq_one_letter_code
_entity_poly.pdbx_strand_id
1 'polypeptide(L)'
;MQDGSLRAYPLNDEDLSVDALREYWYLNVHDNDYGQIRGICCSHDDQCLITCGGDGNIFTFDISSEEVFPEELLEEPPEEPPKEPPKEQKVIIPPPRVSCIEEYKQKKEFERKMEEAEEKKNKKREKLSALRHDFDFLLQKNQELPKHMQLHREEFEMDRRIFEELDRQKLQRIQLVQKELAWEHEKQLIGLQKLQAQFRDSLELTLIVHAIQSNHQISTYSLLTVSEKYAPDEKHGASKREVLKEKWRALKQVERPEDMKIPKETSTVLFESEAEKLETPEDRKPTTRYIESKREKIRRIVEKYDALKAKIMKRRAEWHELYKSKPRDNYENSEDAEEIKEERANIGCYRLKTATNYTLTEHERMNTEKKMMQLASLEELIHKMKMDMNKEIVSLRDLKVSIIDEIKGLVKELKSIQASLDLSEHLPIPPIPRLHPDEVPEKVIEYNSDVLLKFKEEQEAKAELKEPLEGCPSSRAFRHVFLQTHPVEEGDPMAQAEDASNVVTEEQKPFEMEKAEPTEMELEILKREKIKNLYMQETLIKKINTLVINFDAELRLLRHKKLKMDRQMKSADLRCITFCDELIILKKLEVHENLLEEQICALINEQEDIQSKLKSYRAQMEDRKCEIVMLQEREKALYASFEASLGENNEFADFLTDILKKEVEFVDKKQVGREADEENENKEKDEENYGSEDVAFDGFVCPEGCSEDLFLNTIQLQQQRIGIEKALEEEKKVAADLKKEYNTLAKKEKEVGTNLNTTNKELEAFQWEKLHRLNELYVVVPLRLHQVQCLVDGEMPRDFSQTLVFTNQSLQYLQKRIVDLRNEKIMQREIHRKAREQHKQLLQDTKEMEAEIQRLEERCNHLMREKFGRLVDFEAVQAHSVNIPMEKMKVRIMEKEYEQFVELREWEKKIVVLQHQLTKLTRENTSKLHQLNRFCQEKHHLETELESLTTDLGTDFQESQATDIKARARLESRLIHMTHDVVFLRNEIN
;
A
#
# COMPACT_ATOMS: atom_id res chain seq x y z
N MET A 1 19.42 -68.38 -51.29
CA MET A 1 18.61 -67.57 -50.37
C MET A 1 19.15 -66.17 -50.46
N GLN A 2 18.36 -65.22 -50.99
CA GLN A 2 18.83 -63.84 -51.21
C GLN A 2 18.76 -63.01 -49.92
N ASP A 3 18.00 -63.49 -48.94
CA ASP A 3 17.98 -63.10 -47.54
C ASP A 3 18.99 -63.95 -46.74
N GLY A 4 19.67 -63.37 -45.75
CA GLY A 4 20.62 -64.03 -44.84
C GLY A 4 19.98 -65.04 -43.87
N SER A 5 18.76 -65.51 -44.19
CA SER A 5 17.93 -66.32 -43.33
C SER A 5 18.01 -67.80 -43.65
N LEU A 6 18.13 -68.61 -42.60
CA LEU A 6 18.04 -70.06 -42.61
C LEU A 6 16.58 -70.50 -42.42
N ARG A 7 16.10 -71.42 -43.26
CA ARG A 7 14.77 -72.02 -43.16
C ARG A 7 14.89 -73.54 -43.08
N ALA A 8 14.38 -74.14 -42.02
CA ALA A 8 14.34 -75.59 -41.83
C ALA A 8 12.89 -76.07 -41.90
N TYR A 9 12.64 -77.08 -42.74
CA TYR A 9 11.33 -77.70 -42.91
C TYR A 9 11.39 -79.13 -42.35
N PRO A 10 10.49 -79.54 -41.44
CA PRO A 10 10.41 -80.92 -41.01
C PRO A 10 9.89 -81.79 -42.17
N LEU A 11 10.68 -82.77 -42.60
CA LEU A 11 10.20 -83.78 -43.55
C LEU A 11 9.52 -84.91 -42.78
N ASN A 12 8.24 -85.14 -43.06
CA ASN A 12 7.59 -86.42 -42.80
C ASN A 12 7.65 -87.24 -44.11
N ASP A 13 7.93 -88.53 -44.01
CA ASP A 13 8.37 -89.41 -45.10
C ASP A 13 7.66 -89.27 -46.47
N GLU A 14 8.50 -89.32 -47.52
CA GLU A 14 8.30 -89.67 -48.94
C GLU A 14 7.46 -88.79 -49.89
N ASP A 15 6.61 -87.85 -49.45
CA ASP A 15 5.84 -87.01 -50.41
C ASP A 15 6.20 -85.50 -50.35
N LEU A 16 6.96 -85.04 -51.34
CA LEU A 16 7.23 -83.61 -51.62
C LEU A 16 5.99 -82.91 -52.21
N SER A 17 4.94 -82.79 -51.40
CA SER A 17 3.77 -81.95 -51.68
C SER A 17 4.03 -80.50 -51.26
N VAL A 18 3.64 -79.53 -52.10
CA VAL A 18 3.79 -78.08 -51.83
C VAL A 18 3.03 -77.66 -50.56
N ASP A 19 2.05 -78.44 -50.11
CA ASP A 19 1.30 -78.17 -48.89
C ASP A 19 2.05 -78.54 -47.59
N ALA A 20 3.07 -79.40 -47.65
CA ALA A 20 3.92 -79.75 -46.50
C ALA A 20 4.94 -78.65 -46.14
N LEU A 21 5.23 -77.73 -47.07
CA LEU A 21 6.16 -76.61 -46.88
C LEU A 21 5.55 -75.39 -46.13
N ARG A 22 4.42 -75.57 -45.43
CA ARG A 22 3.77 -74.48 -44.69
C ARG A 22 4.33 -74.29 -43.28
N GLU A 23 4.85 -75.35 -42.68
CA GLU A 23 5.50 -75.31 -41.37
C GLU A 23 7.00 -75.27 -41.57
N TYR A 24 7.62 -74.16 -41.19
CA TYR A 24 9.06 -73.99 -41.26
C TYR A 24 9.56 -73.24 -40.04
N TRP A 25 10.70 -73.71 -39.54
CA TRP A 25 11.49 -72.94 -38.61
C TRP A 25 12.32 -71.93 -39.40
N TYR A 26 12.30 -70.68 -38.96
CA TYR A 26 12.97 -69.56 -39.62
C TYR A 26 13.90 -68.88 -38.62
N LEU A 27 15.17 -68.73 -39.00
CA LEU A 27 16.14 -67.98 -38.22
C LEU A 27 16.94 -67.09 -39.15
N ASN A 28 17.03 -65.79 -38.82
CA ASN A 28 17.88 -64.88 -39.56
C ASN A 28 19.26 -64.83 -38.92
N VAL A 29 20.29 -65.33 -39.63
CA VAL A 29 21.60 -65.62 -39.05
C VAL A 29 22.69 -64.73 -39.65
N HIS A 30 22.67 -64.56 -40.97
CA HIS A 30 23.62 -63.73 -41.68
C HIS A 30 23.01 -62.36 -42.00
N ASP A 31 23.86 -61.37 -42.28
CA ASP A 31 23.41 -60.01 -42.60
C ASP A 31 22.44 -60.00 -43.80
N ASN A 32 21.34 -59.24 -43.70
CA ASN A 32 20.27 -59.23 -44.70
C ASN A 32 20.69 -58.58 -46.02
N ASP A 33 21.58 -57.59 -45.98
CA ASP A 33 21.94 -56.80 -47.16
C ASP A 33 23.18 -57.35 -47.87
N TYR A 34 24.16 -57.88 -47.12
CA TYR A 34 25.45 -58.38 -47.66
C TYR A 34 25.76 -59.85 -47.31
N GLY A 35 25.00 -60.48 -46.41
CA GLY A 35 25.22 -61.82 -45.86
C GLY A 35 24.40 -62.92 -46.53
N GLN A 36 24.33 -62.95 -47.86
CA GLN A 36 23.63 -64.03 -48.56
C GLN A 36 24.26 -65.39 -48.24
N ILE A 37 23.45 -66.37 -47.81
CA ILE A 37 23.95 -67.70 -47.49
C ILE A 37 24.48 -68.37 -48.77
N ARG A 38 25.80 -68.62 -48.80
CA ARG A 38 26.51 -69.24 -49.92
C ARG A 38 26.59 -70.76 -49.81
N GLY A 39 26.55 -71.31 -48.60
CA GLY A 39 26.60 -72.75 -48.37
C GLY A 39 25.94 -73.15 -47.06
N ILE A 40 25.26 -74.29 -47.09
CA ILE A 40 24.71 -74.97 -45.91
C ILE A 40 25.13 -76.43 -46.02
N CYS A 41 25.69 -76.99 -44.95
CA CYS A 41 26.16 -78.37 -44.92
C CYS A 41 25.99 -78.94 -43.51
N CYS A 42 25.56 -80.20 -43.39
CA CYS A 42 25.58 -80.91 -42.11
C CYS A 42 26.99 -81.46 -41.84
N SER A 43 27.37 -81.59 -40.57
CA SER A 43 28.54 -82.36 -40.18
C SER A 43 28.39 -83.83 -40.55
N HIS A 44 29.49 -84.57 -40.64
CA HIS A 44 29.48 -85.98 -41.06
C HIS A 44 28.63 -86.90 -40.14
N ASP A 45 28.38 -86.49 -38.90
CA ASP A 45 27.55 -87.18 -37.92
C ASP A 45 26.09 -86.68 -37.88
N ASP A 46 25.71 -85.75 -38.76
CA ASP A 46 24.38 -85.11 -38.82
C ASP A 46 23.92 -84.45 -37.51
N GLN A 47 24.85 -84.23 -36.56
CA GLN A 47 24.57 -83.58 -35.28
C GLN A 47 24.62 -82.06 -35.37
N CYS A 48 25.42 -81.51 -36.29
CA CYS A 48 25.60 -80.07 -36.43
C CYS A 48 25.27 -79.58 -37.85
N LEU A 49 24.56 -78.45 -37.95
CA LEU A 49 24.32 -77.72 -39.20
C LEU A 49 25.28 -76.54 -39.32
N ILE A 50 26.01 -76.46 -40.43
CA ILE A 50 26.99 -75.40 -40.69
C ILE A 50 26.47 -74.49 -41.80
N THR A 51 26.38 -73.18 -41.54
CA THR A 51 26.02 -72.15 -42.54
C THR A 51 27.17 -71.20 -42.81
N CYS A 52 27.40 -70.89 -44.09
CA CYS A 52 28.44 -69.96 -44.56
C CYS A 52 27.78 -68.85 -45.39
N GLY A 53 27.99 -67.59 -44.96
CA GLY A 53 27.41 -66.42 -45.59
C GLY A 53 28.39 -65.62 -46.45
N GLY A 54 27.86 -64.78 -47.32
CA GLY A 54 28.60 -63.81 -48.13
C GLY A 54 29.25 -62.68 -47.31
N ASP A 55 28.89 -62.57 -46.03
CA ASP A 55 29.48 -61.71 -45.01
C ASP A 55 30.81 -62.25 -44.47
N GLY A 56 31.21 -63.47 -44.87
CA GLY A 56 32.46 -64.11 -44.45
C GLY A 56 32.38 -64.85 -43.11
N ASN A 57 31.20 -64.91 -42.50
CA ASN A 57 30.95 -65.62 -41.26
C ASN A 57 30.53 -67.08 -41.51
N ILE A 58 30.93 -67.97 -40.61
CA ILE A 58 30.51 -69.37 -40.58
C ILE A 58 29.90 -69.66 -39.22
N PHE A 59 28.65 -70.11 -39.18
CA PHE A 59 27.93 -70.50 -37.96
C PHE A 59 27.69 -72.00 -37.92
N THR A 60 27.78 -72.58 -36.73
CA THR A 60 27.51 -74.00 -36.47
C THR A 60 26.37 -74.11 -35.47
N PHE A 61 25.31 -74.82 -35.83
CA PHE A 61 24.13 -75.08 -35.00
C PHE A 61 24.13 -76.55 -34.57
N ASP A 62 23.88 -76.81 -33.30
CA ASP A 62 23.64 -78.17 -32.81
C ASP A 62 22.17 -78.53 -33.06
N ILE A 63 21.91 -79.68 -33.68
CA ILE A 63 20.58 -80.20 -34.03
C ILE A 63 20.12 -81.25 -33.00
N SER A 64 20.95 -81.59 -32.01
CA SER A 64 20.59 -82.57 -30.99
C SER A 64 19.42 -82.11 -30.09
N SER A 65 18.46 -83.00 -29.88
CA SER A 65 17.37 -82.84 -28.90
C SER A 65 17.95 -82.74 -27.50
N GLU A 66 17.52 -81.76 -26.70
CA GLU A 66 17.84 -81.63 -25.27
C GLU A 66 17.32 -82.84 -24.46
N GLU A 67 17.96 -84.00 -24.58
CA GLU A 67 17.94 -85.09 -23.62
C GLU A 67 19.30 -85.79 -23.62
N VAL A 68 20.33 -85.10 -23.13
CA VAL A 68 21.50 -85.77 -22.55
C VAL A 68 21.96 -84.98 -21.32
N PHE A 69 21.44 -85.33 -20.14
CA PHE A 69 22.18 -85.13 -18.89
C PHE A 69 23.19 -86.29 -18.74
N PRO A 70 24.43 -86.06 -18.30
CA PRO A 70 25.40 -87.14 -18.10
C PRO A 70 25.00 -88.01 -16.89
N GLU A 71 24.76 -89.30 -17.12
CA GLU A 71 24.61 -90.31 -16.08
C GLU A 71 26.00 -90.76 -15.58
N GLU A 72 26.35 -90.37 -14.35
CA GLU A 72 27.41 -91.01 -13.57
C GLU A 72 26.78 -91.78 -12.37
N LEU A 73 26.70 -93.10 -12.55
CA LEU A 73 26.96 -94.16 -11.56
C LEU A 73 26.10 -94.21 -10.27
N LEU A 74 25.18 -95.19 -10.19
CA LEU A 74 25.36 -96.44 -9.40
C LEU A 74 24.04 -97.24 -9.24
N GLU A 75 24.07 -98.46 -9.80
CA GLU A 75 23.49 -99.74 -9.33
C GLU A 75 21.95 -99.98 -9.26
N GLU A 76 21.53 -100.94 -10.09
CA GLU A 76 20.28 -101.73 -10.18
C GLU A 76 19.95 -102.59 -8.91
N PRO A 77 18.93 -103.51 -8.87
CA PRO A 77 17.47 -103.49 -9.12
C PRO A 77 16.71 -104.32 -7.99
N PRO A 78 15.59 -105.07 -8.19
CA PRO A 78 14.29 -104.87 -8.89
C PRO A 78 13.05 -105.10 -7.97
N GLU A 79 11.84 -104.69 -8.40
CA GLU A 79 10.63 -105.55 -8.46
C GLU A 79 9.40 -104.79 -9.06
N GLU A 80 8.80 -105.38 -10.10
CA GLU A 80 7.55 -104.99 -10.77
C GLU A 80 6.34 -105.82 -10.23
N PRO A 81 5.08 -105.67 -10.72
CA PRO A 81 4.19 -104.50 -10.85
C PRO A 81 2.77 -104.80 -10.23
N PRO A 82 1.72 -103.93 -10.38
CA PRO A 82 0.76 -104.17 -11.48
C PRO A 82 0.00 -102.94 -12.08
N LYS A 83 -0.07 -102.95 -13.43
CA LYS A 83 -1.20 -102.75 -14.40
C LYS A 83 -2.14 -101.51 -14.42
N GLU A 84 -2.07 -100.85 -15.60
CA GLU A 84 -3.12 -100.19 -16.45
C GLU A 84 -3.63 -98.76 -16.13
N PRO A 85 -4.05 -97.96 -17.14
CA PRO A 85 -3.42 -97.61 -18.42
C PRO A 85 -3.26 -96.06 -18.57
N PRO A 86 -2.49 -95.56 -19.57
CA PRO A 86 -2.04 -94.17 -19.63
C PRO A 86 -3.12 -93.23 -20.17
N LYS A 87 -3.42 -92.16 -19.41
CA LYS A 87 -4.10 -90.98 -19.98
C LYS A 87 -3.06 -90.11 -20.67
N GLU A 88 -3.33 -89.86 -21.93
CA GLU A 88 -2.63 -88.99 -22.86
C GLU A 88 -2.13 -87.68 -22.20
N GLN A 89 -0.84 -87.42 -22.40
CA GLN A 89 -0.20 -86.14 -22.13
C GLN A 89 -0.84 -85.09 -23.04
N LYS A 90 -1.67 -84.23 -22.44
CA LYS A 90 -1.98 -82.94 -23.06
C LYS A 90 -0.73 -82.08 -22.99
N VAL A 91 -0.24 -81.74 -24.18
CA VAL A 91 0.73 -80.70 -24.49
C VAL A 91 0.48 -79.48 -23.59
N ILE A 92 1.40 -79.22 -22.68
CA ILE A 92 1.43 -77.99 -21.89
C ILE A 92 2.01 -76.90 -22.80
N ILE A 93 1.14 -76.20 -23.50
CA ILE A 93 1.45 -74.88 -24.05
C ILE A 93 1.60 -73.95 -22.83
N PRO A 94 2.72 -73.26 -22.62
CA PRO A 94 2.83 -72.29 -21.53
C PRO A 94 1.83 -71.15 -21.80
N PRO A 95 0.87 -70.87 -20.89
CA PRO A 95 -0.14 -69.86 -21.15
C PRO A 95 0.46 -68.45 -21.11
N PRO A 96 -0.02 -67.52 -21.96
CA PRO A 96 0.45 -66.15 -21.98
C PRO A 96 -0.08 -65.39 -20.75
N ARG A 97 0.87 -64.79 -20.00
CA ARG A 97 0.66 -63.81 -18.91
C ARG A 97 -0.10 -64.34 -17.69
N VAL A 98 0.66 -64.49 -16.60
CA VAL A 98 0.21 -64.98 -15.28
C VAL A 98 -0.92 -64.12 -14.71
N SER A 99 -2.16 -64.62 -14.80
CA SER A 99 -3.23 -64.31 -13.84
C SER A 99 -2.88 -64.98 -12.50
N CYS A 100 -3.22 -64.33 -11.39
CA CYS A 100 -3.03 -64.92 -10.06
C CYS A 100 -3.75 -66.29 -9.99
N ILE A 101 -3.21 -67.27 -9.24
CA ILE A 101 -3.82 -68.61 -9.10
C ILE A 101 -5.30 -68.51 -8.66
N GLU A 102 -5.64 -67.48 -7.88
CA GLU A 102 -7.01 -67.17 -7.48
C GLU A 102 -7.89 -66.70 -8.65
N GLU A 103 -7.39 -65.83 -9.52
CA GLU A 103 -8.11 -65.37 -10.72
C GLU A 103 -8.37 -66.53 -11.69
N TYR A 104 -7.40 -67.43 -11.84
CA TYR A 104 -7.58 -68.64 -12.65
C TYR A 104 -8.65 -69.57 -12.07
N LYS A 105 -8.65 -69.78 -10.74
CA LYS A 105 -9.69 -70.57 -10.06
C LYS A 105 -11.08 -69.92 -10.22
N GLN A 106 -11.18 -68.61 -10.04
CA GLN A 106 -12.44 -67.86 -10.22
C GLN A 106 -12.94 -67.96 -11.66
N LYS A 107 -12.05 -67.80 -12.65
CA LYS A 107 -12.40 -67.92 -14.07
C LYS A 107 -12.88 -69.33 -14.42
N LYS A 108 -12.17 -70.36 -13.94
CA LYS A 108 -12.55 -71.76 -14.15
C LYS A 108 -13.88 -72.11 -13.48
N GLU A 109 -14.14 -71.60 -12.27
CA GLU A 109 -15.44 -71.78 -11.63
C GLU A 109 -16.57 -71.04 -12.36
N PHE A 110 -16.29 -69.86 -12.90
CA PHE A 110 -17.24 -69.10 -13.71
C PHE A 110 -17.55 -69.82 -15.03
N GLU A 111 -16.54 -70.31 -15.74
CA GLU A 111 -16.68 -71.12 -16.95
C GLU A 111 -17.50 -72.39 -16.68
N ARG A 112 -17.22 -73.10 -15.58
CA ARG A 112 -18.03 -74.27 -15.15
C ARG A 112 -19.49 -73.89 -14.92
N LYS A 113 -19.76 -72.77 -14.23
CA LYS A 113 -21.13 -72.28 -14.00
C LYS A 113 -21.84 -71.92 -15.30
N MET A 114 -21.13 -71.33 -16.26
CA MET A 114 -21.65 -70.99 -17.59
C MET A 114 -21.99 -72.23 -18.40
N GLU A 115 -21.08 -73.21 -18.42
CA GLU A 115 -21.29 -74.50 -19.09
C GLU A 115 -22.49 -75.25 -18.48
N GLU A 116 -22.59 -75.33 -17.15
CA GLU A 116 -23.76 -75.90 -16.46
C GLU A 116 -25.06 -75.16 -16.79
N ALA A 117 -25.00 -73.83 -16.98
CA ALA A 117 -26.16 -73.02 -17.34
C ALA A 117 -26.56 -73.23 -18.80
N GLU A 118 -25.61 -73.35 -19.72
CA GLU A 118 -25.82 -73.67 -21.13
C GLU A 118 -26.36 -75.08 -21.31
N GLU A 119 -25.82 -76.07 -20.60
CA GLU A 119 -26.34 -77.43 -20.60
C GLU A 119 -27.80 -77.46 -20.12
N LYS A 120 -28.14 -76.70 -19.08
CA LYS A 120 -29.54 -76.53 -18.62
C LYS A 120 -30.42 -75.83 -19.67
N LYS A 121 -29.89 -74.86 -20.41
CA LYS A 121 -30.60 -74.19 -21.51
C LYS A 121 -30.83 -75.16 -22.67
N ASN A 122 -29.82 -75.93 -23.07
CA ASN A 122 -29.90 -76.92 -24.14
C ASN A 122 -30.89 -78.02 -23.79
N LYS A 123 -30.84 -78.58 -22.57
CA LYS A 123 -31.86 -79.53 -22.05
C LYS A 123 -33.27 -78.95 -22.09
N LYS A 124 -33.46 -77.64 -21.84
CA LYS A 124 -34.76 -76.98 -21.98
C LYS A 124 -35.16 -76.76 -23.44
N ARG A 125 -34.23 -76.40 -24.32
CA ARG A 125 -34.46 -76.25 -25.77
C ARG A 125 -34.88 -77.56 -26.39
N GLU A 126 -34.22 -78.66 -26.03
CA GLU A 126 -34.60 -80.02 -26.44
C GLU A 126 -36.02 -80.36 -25.97
N LYS A 127 -36.34 -80.13 -24.69
CA LYS A 127 -37.71 -80.31 -24.17
C LYS A 127 -38.75 -79.46 -24.90
N LEU A 128 -38.43 -78.20 -25.18
CA LEU A 128 -39.31 -77.32 -25.96
C LEU A 128 -39.48 -77.80 -27.40
N SER A 129 -38.41 -78.30 -28.03
CA SER A 129 -38.48 -78.85 -29.39
C SER A 129 -39.33 -80.11 -29.43
N ALA A 130 -39.23 -80.99 -28.44
CA ALA A 130 -40.08 -82.16 -28.28
C ALA A 130 -41.55 -81.74 -28.08
N LEU A 131 -41.82 -80.80 -27.16
CA LEU A 131 -43.17 -80.29 -26.92
C LEU A 131 -43.78 -79.57 -28.14
N ARG A 132 -42.97 -78.83 -28.92
CA ARG A 132 -43.40 -78.22 -30.18
C ARG A 132 -43.76 -79.29 -31.21
N HIS A 133 -42.94 -80.32 -31.33
CA HIS A 133 -43.22 -81.44 -32.22
C HIS A 133 -44.50 -82.18 -31.81
N ASP A 134 -44.70 -82.43 -30.51
CA ASP A 134 -45.92 -83.02 -29.97
C ASP A 134 -47.15 -82.13 -30.24
N PHE A 135 -47.01 -80.80 -30.10
CA PHE A 135 -48.08 -79.84 -30.37
C PHE A 135 -48.42 -79.76 -31.87
N ASP A 136 -47.42 -79.74 -32.74
CA ASP A 136 -47.61 -79.77 -34.20
C ASP A 136 -48.27 -81.08 -34.63
N PHE A 137 -47.88 -82.20 -34.01
CA PHE A 137 -48.53 -83.49 -34.21
C PHE A 137 -50.00 -83.48 -33.75
N LEU A 138 -50.31 -82.88 -32.61
CA LEU A 138 -51.69 -82.68 -32.14
C LEU A 138 -52.50 -81.79 -33.09
N LEU A 139 -51.89 -80.73 -33.62
CA LEU A 139 -52.54 -79.82 -34.57
C LEU A 139 -52.85 -80.54 -35.89
N GLN A 140 -51.91 -81.36 -36.39
CA GLN A 140 -52.12 -82.21 -37.56
C GLN A 140 -53.23 -83.24 -37.32
N LYS A 141 -53.25 -83.90 -36.16
CA LYS A 141 -54.32 -84.85 -35.79
C LYS A 141 -55.68 -84.17 -35.68
N ASN A 142 -55.73 -82.94 -35.17
CA ASN A 142 -56.96 -82.16 -35.12
C ASN A 142 -57.44 -81.77 -36.52
N GLN A 143 -56.54 -81.46 -37.45
CA GLN A 143 -56.88 -81.17 -38.85
C GLN A 143 -57.38 -82.39 -39.62
N GLU A 144 -56.96 -83.60 -39.26
CA GLU A 144 -57.45 -84.88 -39.84
C GLU A 144 -58.90 -85.20 -39.42
N LEU A 145 -59.43 -84.57 -38.37
CA LEU A 145 -60.80 -84.79 -37.90
C LEU A 145 -61.84 -84.06 -38.79
N PRO A 146 -63.09 -84.57 -38.89
CA PRO A 146 -64.18 -83.86 -39.56
C PRO A 146 -64.42 -82.47 -38.96
N LYS A 147 -64.75 -81.46 -39.80
CA LYS A 147 -64.88 -80.03 -39.43
C LYS A 147 -65.73 -79.69 -38.19
N HIS A 148 -66.67 -80.55 -37.79
CA HIS A 148 -67.54 -80.36 -36.62
C HIS A 148 -66.98 -80.98 -35.31
N MET A 149 -65.87 -81.73 -35.41
CA MET A 149 -65.11 -82.29 -34.28
C MET A 149 -63.70 -81.68 -34.16
N GLN A 150 -63.35 -80.72 -35.03
CA GLN A 150 -62.08 -80.00 -34.94
C GLN A 150 -62.16 -79.00 -33.79
N LEU A 151 -61.19 -79.03 -32.89
CA LEU A 151 -61.05 -78.07 -31.80
C LEU A 151 -60.56 -76.71 -32.34
N HIS A 152 -61.10 -75.62 -31.81
CA HIS A 152 -60.65 -74.26 -32.15
C HIS A 152 -59.35 -73.92 -31.41
N ARG A 153 -58.54 -72.97 -31.94
CA ARG A 153 -57.25 -72.58 -31.33
C ARG A 153 -57.38 -72.16 -29.85
N GLU A 154 -58.48 -71.51 -29.52
CA GLU A 154 -58.82 -71.05 -28.16
C GLU A 154 -58.97 -72.21 -27.16
N GLU A 155 -59.32 -73.42 -27.60
CA GLU A 155 -59.47 -74.60 -26.74
C GLU A 155 -58.12 -75.30 -26.45
N PHE A 156 -57.06 -74.96 -27.20
CA PHE A 156 -55.68 -75.39 -26.93
C PHE A 156 -54.94 -74.42 -25.98
N GLU A 157 -55.50 -73.24 -25.71
CA GLU A 157 -54.92 -72.27 -24.80
C GLU A 157 -55.17 -72.67 -23.34
N MET A 158 -54.09 -72.71 -22.55
CA MET A 158 -54.19 -72.95 -21.11
C MET A 158 -54.91 -71.77 -20.42
N ASP A 159 -55.58 -72.02 -19.28
CA ASP A 159 -56.28 -70.97 -18.51
C ASP A 159 -55.37 -69.74 -18.27
N ARG A 160 -55.87 -68.55 -18.63
CA ARG A 160 -55.18 -67.25 -18.52
C ARG A 160 -54.58 -66.99 -17.14
N ARG A 161 -55.19 -67.55 -16.08
CA ARG A 161 -54.67 -67.47 -14.69
C ARG A 161 -53.30 -68.13 -14.50
N ILE A 162 -52.99 -69.17 -15.28
CA ILE A 162 -51.69 -69.84 -15.24
C ILE A 162 -50.62 -68.94 -15.87
N PHE A 163 -50.94 -68.23 -16.96
CA PHE A 163 -50.02 -67.28 -17.58
C PHE A 163 -49.72 -66.09 -16.66
N GLU A 164 -50.75 -65.52 -16.03
CA GLU A 164 -50.58 -64.43 -15.05
C GLU A 164 -49.72 -64.87 -13.85
N GLU A 165 -49.89 -66.11 -13.36
CA GLU A 165 -49.06 -66.68 -12.29
C GLU A 165 -47.62 -66.94 -12.75
N LEU A 166 -47.42 -67.41 -13.98
CA LEU A 166 -46.09 -67.60 -14.58
C LEU A 166 -45.37 -66.26 -14.78
N ASP A 167 -46.08 -65.22 -15.22
CA ASP A 167 -45.52 -63.87 -15.36
C ASP A 167 -45.18 -63.27 -14.00
N ARG A 168 -46.02 -63.50 -12.98
CA ARG A 168 -45.71 -63.12 -11.59
C ARG A 168 -44.44 -63.82 -11.09
N GLN A 169 -44.31 -65.12 -11.32
CA GLN A 169 -43.11 -65.89 -10.95
C GLN A 169 -41.86 -65.44 -11.75
N LYS A 170 -42.02 -65.12 -13.04
CA LYS A 170 -40.96 -64.56 -13.88
C LYS A 170 -40.50 -63.20 -13.35
N LEU A 171 -41.43 -62.32 -12.99
CA LEU A 171 -41.11 -61.01 -12.44
C LEU A 171 -40.42 -61.13 -11.08
N GLN A 172 -40.89 -62.02 -10.20
CA GLN A 172 -40.23 -62.30 -8.91
C GLN A 172 -38.80 -62.82 -9.10
N ARG A 173 -38.58 -63.71 -10.07
CA ARG A 173 -37.22 -64.19 -10.42
C ARG A 173 -36.34 -63.08 -10.97
N ILE A 174 -36.86 -62.21 -11.85
CA ILE A 174 -36.13 -61.04 -12.36
C ILE A 174 -35.77 -60.10 -11.20
N GLN A 175 -36.70 -59.81 -10.29
CA GLN A 175 -36.43 -58.97 -9.13
C GLN A 175 -35.39 -59.58 -8.19
N LEU A 176 -35.41 -60.91 -8.02
CA LEU A 176 -34.40 -61.61 -7.23
C LEU A 176 -33.02 -61.51 -7.88
N VAL A 177 -32.93 -61.73 -9.20
CA VAL A 177 -31.68 -61.54 -9.96
C VAL A 177 -31.19 -60.09 -9.92
N GLN A 178 -32.09 -59.11 -10.04
CA GLN A 178 -31.74 -57.70 -9.89
C GLN A 178 -31.18 -57.38 -8.49
N LYS A 179 -31.72 -57.99 -7.43
CA LYS A 179 -31.19 -57.85 -6.07
C LYS A 179 -29.82 -58.50 -5.91
N GLU A 180 -29.61 -59.68 -6.51
CA GLU A 180 -28.32 -60.37 -6.49
C GLU A 180 -27.24 -59.59 -7.26
N LEU A 181 -27.60 -59.02 -8.42
CA LEU A 181 -26.70 -58.23 -9.28
C LEU A 181 -26.61 -56.75 -8.89
N ALA A 182 -27.37 -56.29 -7.87
CA ALA A 182 -27.46 -54.88 -7.51
C ALA A 182 -26.09 -54.27 -7.17
N TRP A 183 -25.25 -55.03 -6.45
CA TRP A 183 -23.91 -54.57 -6.10
C TRP A 183 -23.00 -54.46 -7.32
N GLU A 184 -23.04 -55.43 -8.24
CA GLU A 184 -22.24 -55.40 -9.47
C GLU A 184 -22.67 -54.24 -10.36
N HIS A 185 -23.99 -54.04 -10.52
CA HIS A 185 -24.55 -52.91 -11.23
C HIS A 185 -24.06 -51.58 -10.64
N GLU A 186 -24.15 -51.39 -9.33
CA GLU A 186 -23.71 -50.17 -8.66
C GLU A 186 -22.19 -49.95 -8.78
N LYS A 187 -21.40 -51.03 -8.67
CA LYS A 187 -19.95 -50.98 -8.88
C LYS A 187 -19.60 -50.53 -10.30
N GLN A 188 -20.25 -51.10 -11.30
CA GLN A 188 -20.03 -50.72 -12.71
C GLN A 188 -20.53 -49.30 -12.99
N LEU A 189 -21.65 -48.89 -12.38
CA LEU A 189 -22.21 -47.56 -12.50
C LEU A 189 -21.28 -46.50 -11.90
N ILE A 190 -20.75 -46.73 -10.69
CA ILE A 190 -19.73 -45.85 -10.08
C ILE A 190 -18.44 -45.84 -10.92
N GLY A 191 -18.02 -46.99 -11.45
CA GLY A 191 -16.88 -47.09 -12.36
C GLY A 191 -17.07 -46.22 -13.60
N LEU A 192 -18.23 -46.30 -14.23
CA LEU A 192 -18.63 -45.49 -15.37
C LEU A 192 -18.69 -44.00 -15.01
N GLN A 193 -19.25 -43.64 -13.85
CA GLN A 193 -19.27 -42.25 -13.37
C GLN A 193 -17.86 -41.70 -13.15
N LYS A 194 -16.93 -42.47 -12.57
CA LYS A 194 -15.53 -42.05 -12.40
C LYS A 194 -14.82 -41.85 -13.74
N LEU A 195 -15.05 -42.76 -14.68
CA LEU A 195 -14.53 -42.63 -16.05
C LEU A 195 -15.11 -41.39 -16.75
N GLN A 196 -16.41 -41.13 -16.60
CA GLN A 196 -17.04 -39.92 -17.11
C GLN A 196 -16.46 -38.66 -16.44
N ALA A 197 -16.34 -38.63 -15.12
CA ALA A 197 -15.77 -37.46 -14.43
C ALA A 197 -14.33 -37.13 -14.86
N GLN A 198 -13.50 -38.15 -15.08
CA GLN A 198 -12.11 -37.96 -15.48
C GLN A 198 -11.96 -37.52 -16.95
N PHE A 199 -12.71 -38.15 -17.86
CA PHE A 199 -12.52 -38.00 -19.31
C PHE A 199 -13.58 -37.15 -20.02
N ARG A 200 -14.77 -36.95 -19.44
CA ARG A 200 -15.91 -36.23 -20.03
C ARG A 200 -16.06 -34.83 -19.45
N ASP A 201 -16.09 -34.69 -18.13
CA ASP A 201 -16.41 -33.40 -17.49
C ASP A 201 -15.34 -32.32 -17.74
N SER A 202 -14.15 -32.73 -18.16
CA SER A 202 -13.04 -31.87 -18.57
C SER A 202 -13.18 -31.32 -20.02
N LEU A 203 -14.15 -31.80 -20.81
CA LEU A 203 -14.30 -31.47 -22.23
C LEU A 203 -15.71 -30.96 -22.55
N GLU A 204 -15.86 -29.69 -22.95
CA GLU A 204 -17.09 -29.25 -23.61
C GLU A 204 -17.11 -29.77 -25.05
N LEU A 205 -18.09 -30.62 -25.37
CA LEU A 205 -18.26 -31.19 -26.71
C LEU A 205 -18.52 -30.08 -27.73
N THR A 206 -17.82 -30.15 -28.86
CA THR A 206 -18.06 -29.23 -29.98
C THR A 206 -19.31 -29.67 -30.72
N LEU A 207 -20.26 -28.75 -30.90
CA LEU A 207 -21.56 -28.98 -31.51
C LEU A 207 -21.64 -28.20 -32.81
N ILE A 208 -22.11 -28.82 -33.89
CA ILE A 208 -22.25 -28.19 -35.20
C ILE A 208 -23.72 -28.20 -35.59
N VAL A 209 -24.32 -27.01 -35.74
CA VAL A 209 -25.71 -26.84 -36.21
C VAL A 209 -25.70 -26.59 -37.71
N HIS A 210 -26.42 -27.42 -38.46
CA HIS A 210 -26.67 -27.27 -39.88
C HIS A 210 -28.01 -26.58 -40.15
N ALA A 211 -28.06 -25.80 -41.23
CA ALA A 211 -29.30 -25.30 -41.80
C ALA A 211 -30.14 -26.44 -42.39
N ILE A 212 -31.43 -26.19 -42.58
CA ILE A 212 -32.41 -27.19 -43.05
C ILE A 212 -32.41 -27.26 -44.58
N GLN A 213 -32.35 -26.12 -45.27
CA GLN A 213 -32.35 -26.06 -46.74
C GLN A 213 -31.00 -25.67 -47.33
N SER A 214 -30.20 -24.90 -46.60
CA SER A 214 -28.91 -24.40 -47.07
C SER A 214 -27.71 -25.18 -46.54
N ASN A 215 -26.57 -25.13 -47.25
CA ASN A 215 -25.30 -25.75 -46.84
C ASN A 215 -24.57 -24.94 -45.75
N HIS A 216 -25.30 -24.16 -44.95
CA HIS A 216 -24.71 -23.32 -43.91
C HIS A 216 -24.62 -24.11 -42.62
N GLN A 217 -23.48 -23.97 -41.94
CA GLN A 217 -23.21 -24.61 -40.67
C GLN A 217 -22.56 -23.65 -39.68
N ILE A 218 -22.79 -23.87 -38.40
CA ILE A 218 -22.22 -23.11 -37.29
C ILE A 218 -21.76 -24.08 -36.22
N SER A 219 -20.48 -24.02 -35.87
CA SER A 219 -19.92 -24.78 -34.74
C SER A 219 -19.95 -23.97 -33.45
N THR A 220 -19.94 -24.62 -32.29
CA THR A 220 -19.55 -24.01 -31.02
C THR A 220 -18.03 -23.85 -30.93
N TYR A 221 -17.55 -23.03 -30.00
CA TYR A 221 -16.14 -22.99 -29.62
C TYR A 221 -15.83 -24.16 -28.69
N SER A 222 -14.70 -24.83 -28.91
CA SER A 222 -14.17 -25.77 -27.93
C SER A 222 -13.68 -24.98 -26.72
N LEU A 223 -14.30 -25.24 -25.57
CA LEU A 223 -13.91 -24.70 -24.28
C LEU A 223 -13.40 -25.87 -23.44
N LEU A 224 -12.25 -25.66 -22.80
CA LEU A 224 -11.90 -26.46 -21.64
C LEU A 224 -12.72 -25.91 -20.48
N THR A 225 -13.41 -26.78 -19.75
CA THR A 225 -14.03 -26.39 -18.48
C THR A 225 -12.97 -25.70 -17.64
N VAL A 226 -13.30 -24.49 -17.16
CA VAL A 226 -12.36 -23.59 -16.48
C VAL A 226 -11.63 -24.38 -15.41
N SER A 227 -10.39 -24.75 -15.71
CA SER A 227 -9.49 -25.31 -14.72
C SER A 227 -9.35 -24.27 -13.62
N GLU A 228 -9.43 -24.69 -12.37
CA GLU A 228 -9.24 -23.91 -11.14
C GLU A 228 -7.97 -23.03 -11.13
N LYS A 229 -7.10 -23.12 -12.15
CA LYS A 229 -5.95 -22.24 -12.41
C LYS A 229 -6.26 -20.74 -12.39
N TYR A 230 -7.50 -20.33 -12.66
CA TYR A 230 -7.91 -18.91 -12.68
C TYR A 230 -9.08 -18.58 -11.76
N ALA A 231 -9.56 -19.52 -10.95
CA ALA A 231 -10.36 -19.13 -9.81
C ALA A 231 -9.43 -18.27 -8.96
N PRO A 232 -9.69 -16.96 -8.80
CA PRO A 232 -8.82 -16.15 -7.98
C PRO A 232 -8.80 -16.81 -6.62
N ASP A 233 -7.59 -17.15 -6.18
CA ASP A 233 -7.30 -17.53 -4.82
C ASP A 233 -7.51 -16.26 -3.96
N GLU A 234 -8.77 -15.79 -3.89
CA GLU A 234 -9.22 -14.56 -3.25
C GLU A 234 -8.84 -14.57 -1.76
N LYS A 235 -8.56 -15.76 -1.22
CA LYS A 235 -8.23 -15.94 0.19
C LYS A 235 -6.76 -15.66 0.53
N HIS A 236 -5.83 -15.70 -0.43
CA HIS A 236 -4.40 -15.55 -0.13
C HIS A 236 -3.78 -14.23 -0.63
N GLY A 237 -4.30 -13.62 -1.70
CA GLY A 237 -3.77 -12.36 -2.26
C GLY A 237 -4.34 -11.08 -1.63
N ALA A 238 -5.60 -11.11 -1.17
CA ALA A 238 -6.28 -9.95 -0.60
C ALA A 238 -5.67 -9.54 0.76
N SER A 239 -5.32 -10.51 1.60
CA SER A 239 -4.79 -10.26 2.95
C SER A 239 -3.46 -9.49 2.94
N LYS A 240 -2.54 -9.76 2.00
CA LYS A 240 -1.29 -8.99 1.90
C LYS A 240 -1.49 -7.58 1.36
N ARG A 241 -2.41 -7.37 0.41
CA ARG A 241 -2.73 -6.05 -0.17
C ARG A 241 -3.52 -5.16 0.79
N GLU A 242 -4.39 -5.73 1.62
CA GLU A 242 -5.13 -4.98 2.65
C GLU A 242 -4.21 -4.58 3.81
N VAL A 243 -3.33 -5.47 4.26
CA VAL A 243 -2.32 -5.16 5.30
C VAL A 243 -1.33 -4.10 4.82
N LEU A 244 -0.92 -4.13 3.54
CA LEU A 244 -0.10 -3.06 2.95
C LEU A 244 -0.91 -1.75 2.81
N LYS A 245 -2.15 -1.77 2.32
CA LYS A 245 -3.00 -0.56 2.23
C LYS A 245 -3.34 0.04 3.60
N GLU A 246 -3.43 -0.76 4.65
CA GLU A 246 -3.57 -0.30 6.03
C GLU A 246 -2.27 0.28 6.58
N LYS A 247 -1.12 -0.33 6.29
CA LYS A 247 0.20 0.26 6.60
C LYS A 247 0.44 1.59 5.87
N TRP A 248 0.06 1.70 4.59
CA TRP A 248 0.15 2.93 3.80
C TRP A 248 -0.85 4.01 4.26
N ARG A 249 -2.03 3.61 4.78
CA ARG A 249 -2.99 4.55 5.40
C ARG A 249 -2.55 5.00 6.79
N ALA A 250 -1.89 4.14 7.56
CA ALA A 250 -1.29 4.48 8.84
C ALA A 250 -0.10 5.44 8.66
N LEU A 251 0.74 5.24 7.64
CA LEU A 251 1.87 6.13 7.33
C LEU A 251 1.39 7.54 6.94
N LYS A 252 0.30 7.65 6.15
CA LYS A 252 -0.30 8.94 5.78
C LYS A 252 -1.00 9.69 6.92
N GLN A 253 -1.32 9.03 8.03
CA GLN A 253 -1.91 9.69 9.20
C GLN A 253 -0.86 10.26 10.16
N VAL A 254 0.42 9.87 10.02
CA VAL A 254 1.53 10.37 10.85
C VAL A 254 2.14 11.67 10.30
N GLU A 255 1.82 12.05 9.06
CA GLU A 255 2.31 13.29 8.41
C GLU A 255 1.29 14.46 8.42
N ARG A 256 0.41 14.53 9.42
CA ARG A 256 -0.24 15.81 9.76
C ARG A 256 0.49 16.42 10.96
N PRO A 257 0.99 17.66 10.86
CA PRO A 257 1.42 18.38 12.04
C PRO A 257 0.20 18.56 12.95
N GLU A 258 0.26 17.99 14.16
CA GLU A 258 -0.59 18.45 15.25
C GLU A 258 -0.17 19.89 15.56
N ASP A 259 -0.99 20.84 15.13
CA ASP A 259 -0.93 22.21 15.63
C ASP A 259 -1.12 22.16 17.15
N MET A 260 -0.03 22.44 17.87
CA MET A 260 -0.05 22.75 19.29
C MET A 260 -1.01 23.91 19.54
N LYS A 261 -2.24 23.57 19.92
CA LYS A 261 -3.18 24.49 20.54
C LYS A 261 -2.61 24.92 21.88
N ILE A 262 -2.00 26.11 21.89
CA ILE A 262 -1.74 26.89 23.10
C ILE A 262 -3.07 27.03 23.85
N PRO A 263 -3.18 26.57 25.12
CA PRO A 263 -4.34 26.85 25.94
C PRO A 263 -4.40 28.35 26.21
N LYS A 264 -5.40 29.03 25.64
CA LYS A 264 -5.81 30.36 26.07
C LYS A 264 -6.42 30.21 27.47
N GLU A 265 -5.69 30.67 28.47
CA GLU A 265 -6.25 30.89 29.80
C GLU A 265 -7.40 31.90 29.68
N THR A 266 -8.60 31.38 29.93
CA THR A 266 -9.83 32.12 30.13
C THR A 266 -9.69 33.07 31.32
N SER A 267 -9.97 34.33 31.03
CA SER A 267 -10.25 35.39 32.00
C SER A 267 -11.32 34.96 33.00
N THR A 268 -10.93 34.82 34.26
CA THR A 268 -11.84 34.70 35.40
C THR A 268 -11.77 35.98 36.23
N VAL A 269 -12.83 36.76 36.10
CA VAL A 269 -13.61 37.38 37.19
C VAL A 269 -12.81 37.97 38.35
N LEU A 270 -12.81 39.32 38.35
CA LEU A 270 -12.89 40.21 39.51
C LEU A 270 -13.13 39.50 40.85
N PHE A 271 -12.12 39.51 41.72
CA PHE A 271 -12.33 39.44 43.16
C PHE A 271 -11.76 40.70 43.78
N GLU A 272 -12.68 41.58 44.18
CA GLU A 272 -12.45 42.68 45.08
C GLU A 272 -11.94 42.10 46.41
N SER A 273 -10.71 42.44 46.79
CA SER A 273 -10.28 42.33 48.17
C SER A 273 -10.50 43.70 48.82
N GLU A 274 -11.65 43.84 49.47
CA GLU A 274 -11.89 44.82 50.51
C GLU A 274 -10.80 44.70 51.57
N ALA A 275 -9.93 45.70 51.66
CA ALA A 275 -9.10 45.93 52.83
C ALA A 275 -9.78 46.99 53.71
N GLU A 276 -10.47 46.48 54.73
CA GLU A 276 -10.74 47.07 56.04
C GLU A 276 -10.32 48.54 56.24
N LYS A 277 -11.32 49.42 56.24
CA LYS A 277 -11.25 50.70 56.94
C LYS A 277 -11.51 50.45 58.42
N LEU A 278 -10.44 50.42 59.20
CA LEU A 278 -10.49 50.63 60.66
C LEU A 278 -10.20 52.10 61.00
N GLU A 279 -10.81 52.52 62.09
CA GLU A 279 -11.02 53.88 62.55
C GLU A 279 -9.73 54.68 62.91
N THR A 280 -9.87 56.00 62.80
CA THR A 280 -8.99 57.13 63.24
C THR A 280 -8.43 56.98 64.67
N PRO A 281 -7.30 57.62 65.11
CA PRO A 281 -7.20 59.10 65.22
C PRO A 281 -5.79 59.76 65.19
N GLU A 282 -5.83 61.09 65.36
CA GLU A 282 -4.79 62.03 65.82
C GLU A 282 -4.03 62.89 64.81
N ASP A 283 -3.95 64.18 65.17
CA ASP A 283 -3.37 65.31 64.46
C ASP A 283 -1.91 65.07 64.05
N ARG A 284 -1.71 64.51 62.85
CA ARG A 284 -0.40 64.51 62.19
C ARG A 284 -0.04 65.92 61.73
N LYS A 285 1.12 66.40 62.17
CA LYS A 285 1.71 67.70 61.81
C LYS A 285 1.79 67.87 60.27
N PRO A 286 1.71 69.10 59.74
CA PRO A 286 1.64 69.39 58.30
C PRO A 286 2.81 68.82 57.47
N THR A 287 3.99 68.65 58.07
CA THR A 287 5.19 68.15 57.39
C THR A 287 5.12 66.68 56.99
N THR A 288 4.56 65.82 57.85
CA THR A 288 4.35 64.37 57.55
C THR A 288 3.37 64.12 56.42
N ARG A 289 2.28 64.90 56.34
CA ARG A 289 1.32 64.84 55.22
C ARG A 289 1.93 65.29 53.89
N TYR A 290 2.89 66.22 53.92
CA TYR A 290 3.58 66.70 52.73
C TYR A 290 4.52 65.63 52.14
N ILE A 291 5.22 64.87 52.99
CA ILE A 291 6.10 63.77 52.58
C ILE A 291 5.27 62.62 51.96
N GLU A 292 4.16 62.23 52.58
CA GLU A 292 3.23 61.22 52.04
C GLU A 292 2.62 61.65 50.69
N SER A 293 2.22 62.92 50.56
CA SER A 293 1.73 63.49 49.30
C SER A 293 2.80 63.47 48.19
N LYS A 294 4.07 63.71 48.54
CA LYS A 294 5.20 63.62 47.60
C LYS A 294 5.48 62.18 47.16
N ARG A 295 5.39 61.20 48.07
CA ARG A 295 5.51 59.76 47.74
C ARG A 295 4.44 59.31 46.73
N GLU A 296 3.19 59.71 46.97
CA GLU A 296 2.07 59.40 46.09
C GLU A 296 2.23 60.07 44.70
N LYS A 297 2.75 61.30 44.66
CA LYS A 297 3.10 61.96 43.40
C LYS A 297 4.19 61.20 42.63
N ILE A 298 5.22 60.70 43.32
CA ILE A 298 6.27 59.89 42.68
C ILE A 298 5.71 58.57 42.15
N ARG A 299 4.84 57.89 42.91
CA ARG A 299 4.20 56.64 42.46
C ARG A 299 3.45 56.83 41.14
N ARG A 300 2.63 57.89 41.04
CA ARG A 300 1.92 58.25 39.79
C ARG A 300 2.85 58.61 38.64
N ILE A 301 4.02 59.17 38.93
CA ILE A 301 5.03 59.47 37.91
C ILE A 301 5.67 58.16 37.39
N VAL A 302 5.96 57.21 38.27
CA VAL A 302 6.49 55.88 37.91
C VAL A 302 5.49 55.09 37.07
N GLU A 303 4.22 55.03 37.49
CA GLU A 303 3.16 54.35 36.72
C GLU A 303 2.99 54.95 35.31
N LYS A 304 3.08 56.27 35.18
CA LYS A 304 3.07 56.95 33.87
C LYS A 304 4.29 56.59 33.02
N TYR A 305 5.47 56.46 33.64
CA TYR A 305 6.70 56.05 32.96
C TYR A 305 6.65 54.59 32.49
N ASP A 306 6.18 53.67 33.34
CA ASP A 306 6.05 52.26 32.99
C ASP A 306 5.00 52.04 31.90
N ALA A 307 3.87 52.75 31.96
CA ALA A 307 2.87 52.77 30.89
C ALA A 307 3.44 53.30 29.56
N LEU A 308 4.37 54.26 29.62
CA LEU A 308 5.06 54.80 28.45
C LEU A 308 6.04 53.78 27.85
N LYS A 309 6.84 53.13 28.70
CA LYS A 309 7.79 52.08 28.31
C LYS A 309 7.07 50.88 27.70
N ALA A 310 5.93 50.46 28.26
CA ALA A 310 5.10 49.39 27.71
C ALA A 310 4.57 49.73 26.31
N LYS A 311 4.17 50.99 26.06
CA LYS A 311 3.77 51.46 24.72
C LYS A 311 4.92 51.42 23.73
N ILE A 312 6.13 51.82 24.14
CA ILE A 312 7.34 51.75 23.32
C ILE A 312 7.66 50.28 22.96
N MET A 313 7.65 49.38 23.94
CA MET A 313 7.89 47.95 23.72
C MET A 313 6.85 47.33 22.78
N LYS A 314 5.56 47.66 22.97
CA LYS A 314 4.49 47.18 22.09
C LYS A 314 4.72 47.63 20.64
N ARG A 315 5.05 48.92 20.44
CA ARG A 315 5.37 49.46 19.12
C ARG A 315 6.59 48.79 18.49
N ARG A 316 7.66 48.54 19.25
CA ARG A 316 8.84 47.81 18.76
C ARG A 316 8.50 46.37 18.37
N ALA A 317 7.66 45.68 19.14
CA ALA A 317 7.21 44.33 18.82
C ALA A 317 6.36 44.31 17.54
N GLU A 318 5.40 45.23 17.41
CA GLU A 318 4.59 45.41 16.20
C GLU A 318 5.47 45.70 14.97
N TRP A 319 6.50 46.55 15.14
CA TRP A 319 7.45 46.87 14.08
C TRP A 319 8.31 45.67 13.70
N HIS A 320 8.80 44.90 14.66
CA HIS A 320 9.55 43.67 14.40
C HIS A 320 8.71 42.62 13.69
N GLU A 321 7.44 42.47 14.06
CA GLU A 321 6.52 41.54 13.41
C GLU A 321 6.27 41.94 11.95
N LEU A 322 6.09 43.23 11.68
CA LEU A 322 5.96 43.78 10.34
C LEU A 322 7.23 43.60 9.48
N TYR A 323 8.42 43.69 10.08
CA TYR A 323 9.67 43.42 9.35
C TYR A 323 9.89 41.94 9.06
N LYS A 324 9.43 41.05 9.94
CA LYS A 324 9.49 39.59 9.71
C LYS A 324 8.60 39.16 8.55
N SER A 325 7.49 39.86 8.29
CA SER A 325 6.58 39.54 7.18
C SER A 325 7.09 40.02 5.81
N LYS A 326 8.24 40.72 5.75
CA LYS A 326 8.85 41.14 4.48
C LYS A 326 9.30 39.91 3.68
N PRO A 327 8.78 39.69 2.46
CA PRO A 327 9.25 38.61 1.58
C PRO A 327 10.73 38.79 1.22
N ARG A 328 11.44 37.68 0.99
CA ARG A 328 12.82 37.70 0.50
C ARG A 328 12.87 38.04 -0.99
N ASP A 329 13.97 38.60 -1.46
CA ASP A 329 14.13 39.00 -2.88
C ASP A 329 14.02 37.83 -3.89
N ASN A 330 14.28 36.59 -3.44
CA ASN A 330 14.14 35.36 -4.24
C ASN A 330 12.86 34.57 -3.90
N TYR A 331 11.81 35.24 -3.43
CA TYR A 331 10.56 34.58 -3.10
C TYR A 331 9.78 34.25 -4.38
N GLU A 332 9.71 32.97 -4.73
CA GLU A 332 8.73 32.45 -5.68
C GLU A 332 7.46 32.11 -4.91
N ASN A 333 6.29 32.51 -5.41
CA ASN A 333 5.02 32.10 -4.82
C ASN A 333 4.87 30.58 -4.98
N SER A 334 4.64 29.86 -3.86
CA SER A 334 4.49 28.41 -3.88
C SER A 334 3.31 27.98 -4.77
N GLU A 335 2.22 28.76 -4.73
CA GLU A 335 1.03 28.52 -5.53
C GLU A 335 1.33 28.61 -7.03
N ASP A 336 2.00 29.69 -7.49
CA ASP A 336 2.38 29.85 -8.89
C ASP A 336 3.33 28.72 -9.36
N ALA A 337 4.27 28.30 -8.51
CA ALA A 337 5.21 27.23 -8.83
C ALA A 337 4.52 25.86 -8.94
N GLU A 338 3.51 25.61 -8.10
CA GLU A 338 2.65 24.43 -8.16
C GLU A 338 1.74 24.47 -9.39
N GLU A 339 1.08 25.61 -9.66
CA GLU A 339 0.27 25.81 -10.87
C GLU A 339 1.09 25.57 -12.14
N ILE A 340 2.32 26.09 -12.22
CA ILE A 340 3.21 25.84 -13.36
C ILE A 340 3.55 24.35 -13.50
N LYS A 341 3.76 23.63 -12.39
CA LYS A 341 4.03 22.18 -12.42
C LYS A 341 2.79 21.42 -12.88
N GLU A 342 1.61 21.76 -12.38
CA GLU A 342 0.34 21.15 -12.77
C GLU A 342 0.01 21.42 -14.24
N GLU A 343 0.18 22.66 -14.72
CA GLU A 343 -0.02 23.03 -16.12
C GLU A 343 0.96 22.26 -17.04
N ARG A 344 2.23 22.10 -16.64
CA ARG A 344 3.21 21.30 -17.39
C ARG A 344 2.83 19.82 -17.45
N ALA A 345 2.26 19.28 -16.38
CA ALA A 345 1.75 17.91 -16.35
C ALA A 345 0.49 17.74 -17.22
N ASN A 346 -0.43 18.70 -17.15
CA ASN A 346 -1.78 18.63 -17.72
C ASN A 346 -1.98 19.45 -19.01
N ILE A 347 -0.90 19.73 -19.74
CA ILE A 347 -0.96 20.50 -20.99
C ILE A 347 -1.83 19.81 -22.07
N GLY A 348 -2.13 18.52 -21.90
CA GLY A 348 -2.99 17.75 -22.81
C GLY A 348 -2.30 17.35 -24.12
N CYS A 349 -0.96 17.33 -24.12
CA CYS A 349 -0.18 16.82 -25.25
C CYS A 349 -0.15 15.28 -25.25
N TYR A 350 -0.16 14.68 -26.44
CA TYR A 350 0.05 13.24 -26.57
C TYR A 350 1.55 12.94 -26.51
N ARG A 351 2.02 12.42 -25.39
CA ARG A 351 3.43 12.05 -25.20
C ARG A 351 3.68 10.67 -25.80
N LEU A 352 4.56 10.57 -26.79
CA LEU A 352 4.97 9.30 -27.36
C LEU A 352 5.89 8.58 -26.38
N LYS A 353 5.71 7.26 -26.23
CA LYS A 353 6.56 6.41 -25.37
C LYS A 353 8.03 6.35 -25.82
N THR A 354 8.31 6.79 -27.05
CA THR A 354 9.66 6.90 -27.64
C THR A 354 10.30 8.27 -27.43
N ALA A 355 9.56 9.27 -26.94
CA ALA A 355 10.09 10.61 -26.75
C ALA A 355 10.94 10.71 -25.48
N THR A 356 12.04 11.45 -25.53
CA THR A 356 12.99 11.62 -24.40
C THR A 356 12.40 12.34 -23.19
N ASN A 357 11.26 13.02 -23.35
CA ASN A 357 10.53 13.75 -22.31
C ASN A 357 9.35 12.97 -21.72
N TYR A 358 9.21 11.67 -22.02
CA TYR A 358 8.15 10.82 -21.49
C TYR A 358 8.45 10.33 -20.06
N THR A 359 8.04 11.09 -19.05
CA THR A 359 8.15 10.64 -17.65
C THR A 359 7.07 9.61 -17.31
N LEU A 360 7.46 8.40 -16.93
CA LEU A 360 6.55 7.37 -16.40
C LEU A 360 6.04 7.76 -15.01
N THR A 361 4.72 7.97 -14.88
CA THR A 361 4.10 8.11 -13.56
C THR A 361 4.09 6.76 -12.84
N GLU A 362 4.14 6.74 -11.51
CA GLU A 362 4.19 5.49 -10.72
C GLU A 362 3.02 4.54 -11.02
N HIS A 363 1.84 5.09 -11.31
CA HIS A 363 0.66 4.30 -11.67
C HIS A 363 0.78 3.65 -13.06
N GLU A 364 1.48 4.31 -13.99
CA GLU A 364 1.74 3.82 -15.35
C GLU A 364 2.86 2.77 -15.42
N ARG A 365 3.66 2.61 -14.36
CA ARG A 365 4.69 1.57 -14.28
C ARG A 365 4.04 0.18 -14.36
N MET A 366 4.51 -0.62 -15.31
CA MET A 366 4.03 -1.98 -15.54
C MET A 366 4.81 -2.96 -14.67
N ASN A 367 4.11 -3.65 -13.77
CA ASN A 367 4.70 -4.68 -12.93
C ASN A 367 4.25 -6.05 -13.43
N THR A 368 5.01 -7.09 -13.08
CA THR A 368 4.67 -8.50 -13.34
C THR A 368 3.27 -8.84 -12.84
N GLU A 369 2.94 -8.45 -11.60
CA GLU A 369 1.61 -8.69 -11.01
C GLU A 369 0.49 -7.98 -11.77
N LYS A 370 0.68 -6.69 -12.11
CA LYS A 370 -0.29 -5.93 -12.92
C LYS A 370 -0.51 -6.60 -14.28
N LYS A 371 0.56 -7.12 -14.90
CA LYS A 371 0.50 -7.81 -16.18
C LYS A 371 -0.20 -9.16 -16.10
N MET A 372 0.04 -9.95 -15.05
CA MET A 372 -0.68 -11.20 -14.79
C MET A 372 -2.18 -10.96 -14.62
N MET A 373 -2.56 -9.91 -13.88
CA MET A 373 -3.98 -9.53 -13.73
C MET A 373 -4.62 -9.14 -15.06
N GLN A 374 -3.89 -8.40 -15.92
CA GLN A 374 -4.37 -8.06 -17.27
C GLN A 374 -4.57 -9.32 -18.13
N LEU A 375 -3.63 -10.27 -18.08
CA LEU A 375 -3.73 -11.54 -18.80
C LEU A 375 -4.96 -12.34 -18.33
N ALA A 376 -5.11 -12.54 -17.03
CA ALA A 376 -6.24 -13.28 -16.45
C ALA A 376 -7.59 -12.64 -16.81
N SER A 377 -7.69 -11.30 -16.70
CA SER A 377 -8.92 -10.58 -17.09
C SER A 377 -9.28 -10.74 -18.57
N LEU A 378 -8.27 -10.82 -19.45
CA LEU A 378 -8.46 -11.00 -20.88
C LEU A 378 -8.88 -12.44 -21.19
N GLU A 379 -8.27 -13.43 -20.53
CA GLU A 379 -8.65 -14.85 -20.65
C GLU A 379 -10.07 -15.10 -20.15
N GLU A 380 -10.46 -14.51 -19.02
CA GLU A 380 -11.83 -14.55 -18.50
C GLU A 380 -12.83 -13.94 -19.51
N LEU A 381 -12.49 -12.79 -20.09
CA LEU A 381 -13.32 -12.15 -21.10
C LEU A 381 -13.46 -13.03 -22.35
N ILE A 382 -12.36 -13.62 -22.84
CA ILE A 382 -12.38 -14.56 -23.98
C ILE A 382 -13.28 -15.75 -23.66
N HIS A 383 -13.13 -16.35 -22.47
CA HIS A 383 -13.93 -17.48 -22.04
C HIS A 383 -15.43 -17.11 -21.98
N LYS A 384 -15.77 -15.99 -21.33
CA LYS A 384 -17.14 -15.50 -21.23
C LYS A 384 -17.77 -15.26 -22.60
N MET A 385 -17.06 -14.57 -23.50
CA MET A 385 -17.57 -14.30 -24.85
C MET A 385 -17.78 -15.58 -25.67
N LYS A 386 -16.90 -16.58 -25.54
CA LYS A 386 -17.06 -17.90 -26.16
C LYS A 386 -18.24 -18.66 -25.57
N MET A 387 -18.39 -18.66 -24.24
CA MET A 387 -19.50 -19.31 -23.54
C MET A 387 -20.85 -18.72 -23.94
N ASP A 388 -20.96 -17.40 -24.00
CA ASP A 388 -22.20 -16.72 -24.39
C ASP A 388 -22.59 -17.06 -25.85
N MET A 389 -21.61 -17.10 -26.76
CA MET A 389 -21.85 -17.56 -28.14
C MET A 389 -22.26 -19.04 -28.19
N ASN A 390 -21.61 -19.91 -27.41
CA ASN A 390 -21.97 -21.33 -27.34
C ASN A 390 -23.41 -21.52 -26.87
N LYS A 391 -23.84 -20.78 -25.84
CA LYS A 391 -25.24 -20.79 -25.36
C LYS A 391 -26.22 -20.38 -26.45
N GLU A 392 -25.93 -19.34 -27.22
CA GLU A 392 -26.78 -18.92 -28.33
C GLU A 392 -26.88 -20.01 -29.41
N ILE A 393 -25.77 -20.68 -29.75
CA ILE A 393 -25.76 -21.77 -30.74
C ILE A 393 -26.54 -22.99 -30.24
N VAL A 394 -26.40 -23.36 -28.97
CA VAL A 394 -27.18 -24.44 -28.35
C VAL A 394 -28.67 -24.08 -28.33
N SER A 395 -29.03 -22.83 -28.03
CA SER A 395 -30.43 -22.39 -28.09
C SER A 395 -31.02 -22.48 -29.50
N LEU A 396 -30.19 -22.24 -30.54
CA LEU A 396 -30.60 -22.41 -31.93
C LEU A 396 -30.81 -23.90 -32.27
N ARG A 397 -29.97 -24.80 -31.74
CA ARG A 397 -30.20 -26.26 -31.85
C ARG A 397 -31.52 -26.64 -31.20
N ASP A 398 -31.79 -26.18 -29.99
CA ASP A 398 -33.02 -26.52 -29.26
C ASP A 398 -34.27 -25.98 -29.98
N LEU A 399 -34.16 -24.79 -30.58
CA LEU A 399 -35.17 -24.26 -31.48
C LEU A 399 -35.36 -25.16 -32.71
N LYS A 400 -34.28 -25.65 -33.32
CA LYS A 400 -34.36 -26.60 -34.44
C LYS A 400 -35.12 -27.87 -34.07
N VAL A 401 -34.83 -28.45 -32.89
CA VAL A 401 -35.54 -29.62 -32.37
C VAL A 401 -37.03 -29.32 -32.20
N SER A 402 -37.37 -28.17 -31.59
CA SER A 402 -38.77 -27.75 -31.42
C SER A 402 -39.49 -27.55 -32.76
N ILE A 403 -38.82 -26.93 -33.75
CA ILE A 403 -39.37 -26.75 -35.11
C ILE A 403 -39.58 -28.09 -35.81
N ILE A 404 -38.65 -29.04 -35.67
CA ILE A 404 -38.80 -30.39 -36.24
C ILE A 404 -40.03 -31.09 -35.65
N ASP A 405 -40.26 -30.96 -34.34
CA ASP A 405 -41.44 -31.55 -33.70
C ASP A 405 -42.74 -30.84 -34.09
N GLU A 406 -42.74 -29.51 -34.26
CA GLU A 406 -43.87 -28.79 -34.84
C GLU A 406 -44.15 -29.25 -36.28
N ILE A 407 -43.12 -29.38 -37.11
CA ILE A 407 -43.25 -29.87 -38.50
C ILE A 407 -43.80 -31.30 -38.51
N LYS A 408 -43.36 -32.19 -37.62
CA LYS A 408 -43.94 -33.55 -37.49
C LYS A 408 -45.43 -33.48 -37.16
N GLY A 409 -45.85 -32.58 -36.26
CA GLY A 409 -47.26 -32.33 -35.95
C GLY A 409 -48.04 -31.87 -37.18
N LEU A 410 -47.55 -30.83 -37.86
CA LEU A 410 -48.17 -30.28 -39.08
C LEU A 410 -48.23 -31.30 -40.22
N VAL A 411 -47.23 -32.17 -40.37
CA VAL A 411 -47.23 -33.24 -41.36
C VAL A 411 -48.25 -34.33 -41.02
N LYS A 412 -48.46 -34.67 -39.74
CA LYS A 412 -49.53 -35.58 -39.32
C LYS A 412 -50.92 -35.00 -39.63
N GLU A 413 -51.12 -33.72 -39.33
CA GLU A 413 -52.36 -33.01 -39.67
C GLU A 413 -52.58 -32.97 -41.18
N LEU A 414 -51.54 -32.66 -41.96
CA LEU A 414 -51.57 -32.66 -43.42
C LEU A 414 -51.95 -34.04 -43.98
N LYS A 415 -51.40 -35.12 -43.43
CA LYS A 415 -51.76 -36.50 -43.80
C LYS A 415 -53.22 -36.80 -43.49
N SER A 416 -53.75 -36.33 -42.36
CA SER A 416 -55.17 -36.53 -42.01
C SER A 416 -56.11 -35.78 -42.97
N ILE A 417 -55.73 -34.59 -43.41
CA ILE A 417 -56.48 -33.79 -44.38
C ILE A 417 -56.39 -34.42 -45.78
N GLN A 418 -55.22 -34.90 -46.19
CA GLN A 418 -55.04 -35.62 -47.46
C GLN A 418 -55.81 -36.94 -47.50
N ALA A 419 -55.97 -37.64 -46.37
CA ALA A 419 -56.79 -38.85 -46.29
C ALA A 419 -58.28 -38.59 -46.60
N SER A 420 -58.74 -37.33 -46.46
CA SER A 420 -60.11 -36.91 -46.79
C SER A 420 -60.27 -36.32 -48.21
N LEU A 421 -59.19 -36.26 -49.01
CA LEU A 421 -59.15 -35.70 -50.35
C LEU A 421 -58.82 -36.78 -51.40
N ASP A 422 -59.29 -36.59 -52.63
CA ASP A 422 -58.95 -37.46 -53.76
C ASP A 422 -57.46 -37.38 -54.11
N LEU A 423 -56.86 -38.52 -54.46
CA LEU A 423 -55.42 -38.66 -54.75
C LEU A 423 -54.88 -37.68 -55.82
N SER A 424 -55.72 -37.27 -56.78
CA SER A 424 -55.34 -36.35 -57.86
C SER A 424 -55.12 -34.90 -57.41
N GLU A 425 -55.62 -34.52 -56.23
CA GLU A 425 -55.55 -33.15 -55.70
C GLU A 425 -54.52 -33.01 -54.57
N HIS A 426 -53.74 -34.06 -54.31
CA HIS A 426 -52.73 -34.05 -53.26
C HIS A 426 -51.51 -33.20 -53.69
N LEU A 427 -51.23 -32.12 -52.95
CA LEU A 427 -49.93 -31.46 -52.98
C LEU A 427 -48.85 -32.33 -52.29
N PRO A 428 -47.59 -32.28 -52.75
CA PRO A 428 -46.51 -33.07 -52.17
C PRO A 428 -46.25 -32.67 -50.71
N ILE A 429 -46.11 -33.67 -49.84
CA ILE A 429 -45.78 -33.47 -48.42
C ILE A 429 -44.32 -33.02 -48.32
N PRO A 430 -44.01 -31.89 -47.68
CA PRO A 430 -42.63 -31.48 -47.43
C PRO A 430 -41.87 -32.54 -46.60
N PRO A 431 -40.61 -32.87 -46.96
CA PRO A 431 -39.83 -33.82 -46.18
C PRO A 431 -39.56 -33.30 -44.77
N ILE A 432 -39.73 -34.17 -43.76
CA ILE A 432 -39.43 -33.83 -42.37
C ILE A 432 -37.90 -33.69 -42.22
N PRO A 433 -37.38 -32.54 -41.74
CA PRO A 433 -35.95 -32.37 -41.53
C PRO A 433 -35.40 -33.37 -40.51
N ARG A 434 -34.24 -33.96 -40.80
CA ARG A 434 -33.51 -34.86 -39.88
C ARG A 434 -32.37 -34.10 -39.19
N LEU A 435 -32.13 -34.41 -37.92
CA LEU A 435 -30.96 -33.92 -37.19
C LEU A 435 -29.72 -34.67 -37.65
N HIS A 436 -28.62 -33.95 -37.87
CA HIS A 436 -27.33 -34.58 -38.20
C HIS A 436 -26.71 -35.19 -36.93
N PRO A 437 -25.94 -36.30 -37.01
CA PRO A 437 -25.22 -36.85 -35.84
C PRO A 437 -24.32 -35.81 -35.13
N ASP A 438 -23.74 -34.88 -35.89
CA ASP A 438 -22.87 -33.80 -35.38
C ASP A 438 -23.63 -32.72 -34.59
N GLU A 439 -24.96 -32.66 -34.70
CA GLU A 439 -25.84 -31.77 -33.93
C GLU A 439 -26.18 -32.34 -32.55
N VAL A 440 -25.95 -33.63 -32.33
CA VAL A 440 -26.24 -34.35 -31.09
C VAL A 440 -25.05 -35.27 -30.75
N PRO A 441 -23.85 -34.68 -30.52
CA PRO A 441 -22.67 -35.46 -30.10
C PRO A 441 -22.90 -36.18 -28.76
N GLU A 442 -23.83 -35.67 -27.94
CA GLU A 442 -24.27 -36.32 -26.70
C GLU A 442 -24.84 -37.73 -26.94
N LYS A 443 -25.58 -37.94 -28.04
CA LYS A 443 -26.20 -39.24 -28.37
C LYS A 443 -25.21 -40.30 -28.84
N VAL A 444 -24.02 -39.89 -29.28
CA VAL A 444 -22.92 -40.84 -29.58
C VAL A 444 -22.41 -41.50 -28.29
N ILE A 445 -22.61 -40.84 -27.15
CA ILE A 445 -22.16 -41.28 -25.83
C ILE A 445 -23.30 -41.98 -25.07
N GLU A 446 -24.57 -41.71 -25.41
CA GLU A 446 -25.72 -42.41 -24.87
C GLU A 446 -25.85 -43.82 -25.46
N TYR A 447 -25.70 -44.82 -24.59
CA TYR A 447 -25.84 -46.22 -24.98
C TYR A 447 -27.33 -46.61 -25.03
N ASN A 448 -27.88 -46.75 -26.24
CA ASN A 448 -29.18 -47.38 -26.44
C ASN A 448 -29.05 -48.91 -26.32
N SER A 449 -30.14 -49.61 -25.95
CA SER A 449 -30.19 -51.09 -25.89
C SER A 449 -29.63 -51.73 -27.16
N ASP A 450 -29.94 -51.13 -28.30
CA ASP A 450 -29.59 -51.64 -29.62
C ASP A 450 -28.10 -51.46 -29.93
N VAL A 451 -27.47 -50.40 -29.40
CA VAL A 451 -26.01 -50.18 -29.50
C VAL A 451 -25.26 -51.17 -28.61
N LEU A 452 -25.80 -51.44 -27.41
CA LEU A 452 -25.24 -52.46 -26.51
C LEU A 452 -25.42 -53.88 -27.05
N LEU A 453 -26.55 -54.17 -27.70
CA LEU A 453 -26.80 -55.42 -28.41
C LEU A 453 -25.83 -55.61 -29.55
N LYS A 454 -25.66 -54.61 -30.42
CA LYS A 454 -24.65 -54.64 -31.50
C LYS A 454 -23.23 -54.80 -30.97
N PHE A 455 -22.88 -54.09 -29.90
CA PHE A 455 -21.57 -54.26 -29.27
C PHE A 455 -21.39 -55.66 -28.70
N LYS A 456 -22.43 -56.22 -28.08
CA LYS A 456 -22.42 -57.58 -27.56
C LYS A 456 -22.28 -58.60 -28.68
N GLU A 457 -23.05 -58.47 -29.76
CA GLU A 457 -22.93 -59.29 -30.98
C GLU A 457 -21.54 -59.17 -31.61
N GLU A 458 -20.96 -57.97 -31.67
CA GLU A 458 -19.58 -57.77 -32.13
C GLU A 458 -18.55 -58.43 -31.22
N GLN A 459 -18.75 -58.43 -29.90
CA GLN A 459 -17.86 -59.11 -28.95
C GLN A 459 -18.02 -60.63 -29.02
N GLU A 460 -19.25 -61.13 -29.19
CA GLU A 460 -19.56 -62.54 -29.39
C GLU A 460 -18.97 -63.03 -30.72
N ALA A 461 -19.13 -62.29 -31.82
CA ALA A 461 -18.49 -62.59 -33.11
C ALA A 461 -16.95 -62.54 -33.03
N LYS A 462 -16.38 -61.60 -32.26
CA LYS A 462 -14.92 -61.54 -32.00
C LYS A 462 -14.44 -62.68 -31.10
N ALA A 463 -15.30 -63.24 -30.26
CA ALA A 463 -15.01 -64.41 -29.43
C ALA A 463 -15.11 -65.70 -30.26
N GLU A 464 -16.12 -65.82 -31.12
CA GLU A 464 -16.28 -66.92 -32.09
C GLU A 464 -15.11 -66.96 -33.10
N LEU A 465 -14.61 -65.79 -33.53
CA LEU A 465 -13.40 -65.70 -34.37
C LEU A 465 -12.09 -66.09 -33.64
N LYS A 466 -12.12 -66.26 -32.31
CA LYS A 466 -10.97 -66.69 -31.49
C LYS A 466 -11.02 -68.17 -31.11
N GLU A 467 -12.09 -68.90 -31.43
CA GLU A 467 -12.11 -70.36 -31.34
C GLU A 467 -11.52 -70.96 -32.64
N PRO A 468 -10.53 -71.89 -32.54
CA PRO A 468 -10.00 -72.55 -33.72
C PRO A 468 -10.97 -73.64 -34.17
N LEU A 469 -11.69 -73.38 -35.27
CA LEU A 469 -12.46 -74.40 -35.99
C LEU A 469 -11.83 -74.67 -37.36
N GLU A 470 -11.31 -75.89 -37.49
CA GLU A 470 -10.94 -76.56 -38.73
C GLU A 470 -12.10 -76.56 -39.74
N GLY A 471 -11.77 -76.40 -41.03
CA GLY A 471 -12.59 -76.92 -42.13
C GLY A 471 -13.21 -75.90 -43.11
N CYS A 472 -12.37 -75.32 -43.98
CA CYS A 472 -12.60 -75.00 -45.43
C CYS A 472 -13.82 -74.16 -45.90
N PRO A 473 -13.84 -73.66 -47.16
CA PRO A 473 -12.76 -73.07 -47.97
C PRO A 473 -13.18 -71.76 -48.72
N SER A 474 -12.18 -71.03 -49.20
CA SER A 474 -12.20 -70.20 -50.42
C SER A 474 -13.10 -68.95 -50.49
N SER A 475 -12.48 -67.77 -50.29
CA SER A 475 -12.42 -66.75 -51.33
C SER A 475 -11.33 -65.72 -51.03
N ARG A 476 -10.42 -65.58 -51.99
CA ARG A 476 -9.31 -64.62 -52.01
C ARG A 476 -9.82 -63.19 -52.27
N ALA A 477 -9.06 -62.24 -51.73
CA ALA A 477 -8.79 -60.90 -52.26
C ALA A 477 -9.85 -59.80 -52.01
N PHE A 478 -9.52 -58.79 -51.20
CA PHE A 478 -8.79 -57.58 -51.60
C PHE A 478 -8.74 -56.60 -50.41
N ARG A 479 -7.52 -56.21 -50.01
CA ARG A 479 -7.28 -54.94 -49.32
C ARG A 479 -7.46 -53.83 -50.36
N HIS A 480 -8.46 -52.96 -50.19
CA HIS A 480 -8.40 -51.60 -50.70
C HIS A 480 -9.26 -50.66 -49.83
N VAL A 481 -8.58 -49.67 -49.23
CA VAL A 481 -8.98 -48.25 -49.09
C VAL A 481 -10.46 -47.97 -48.77
N PHE A 482 -10.75 -47.63 -47.51
CA PHE A 482 -11.99 -46.94 -47.15
C PHE A 482 -11.81 -45.42 -47.29
N LEU A 483 -12.15 -44.90 -48.47
CA LEU A 483 -12.56 -43.51 -48.66
C LEU A 483 -14.07 -43.47 -48.39
N GLN A 484 -14.50 -42.62 -47.45
CA GLN A 484 -15.90 -42.28 -47.27
C GLN A 484 -16.41 -41.54 -48.51
N THR A 485 -17.22 -42.21 -49.32
CA THR A 485 -18.18 -41.58 -50.22
C THR A 485 -19.54 -42.22 -50.00
N HIS A 486 -20.53 -41.38 -49.72
CA HIS A 486 -21.94 -41.72 -49.57
C HIS A 486 -22.47 -42.50 -50.79
N PRO A 487 -23.33 -43.52 -50.61
CA PRO A 487 -24.30 -43.91 -51.61
C PRO A 487 -25.58 -43.08 -51.47
N VAL A 488 -26.04 -42.59 -52.60
CA VAL A 488 -27.39 -42.09 -52.86
C VAL A 488 -28.36 -43.27 -52.69
N GLU A 489 -29.40 -43.10 -51.87
CA GLU A 489 -30.54 -44.02 -51.81
C GLU A 489 -31.63 -43.56 -52.79
N GLU A 490 -31.79 -44.29 -53.89
CA GLU A 490 -33.08 -44.52 -54.55
C GLU A 490 -33.35 -46.03 -54.51
N GLY A 491 -34.50 -46.43 -53.96
CA GLY A 491 -34.98 -47.81 -53.97
C GLY A 491 -35.57 -48.25 -52.61
N ASP A 492 -36.89 -48.49 -52.61
CA ASP A 492 -37.71 -48.97 -51.48
C ASP A 492 -37.11 -50.13 -50.67
N PRO A 493 -37.38 -50.21 -49.35
CA PRO A 493 -37.30 -51.45 -48.60
C PRO A 493 -38.69 -52.05 -48.37
N MET A 494 -38.90 -53.25 -48.93
CA MET A 494 -39.93 -54.18 -48.52
C MET A 494 -39.36 -55.18 -47.51
N ALA A 495 -40.09 -55.35 -46.39
CA ALA A 495 -40.24 -56.54 -45.55
C ALA A 495 -39.08 -57.02 -44.62
N GLN A 496 -39.32 -56.86 -43.31
CA GLN A 496 -39.30 -57.87 -42.22
C GLN A 496 -40.06 -57.20 -41.05
N ALA A 497 -41.27 -57.58 -40.62
CA ALA A 497 -41.78 -58.84 -40.06
C ALA A 497 -41.09 -59.26 -38.75
N GLU A 498 -41.70 -58.90 -37.61
CA GLU A 498 -42.03 -59.74 -36.44
C GLU A 498 -42.85 -58.89 -35.45
N ASP A 499 -44.15 -59.18 -35.34
CA ASP A 499 -44.76 -60.04 -34.31
C ASP A 499 -45.34 -59.22 -33.15
N ALA A 500 -46.57 -58.74 -33.37
CA ALA A 500 -47.52 -58.43 -32.32
C ALA A 500 -48.70 -59.39 -32.45
N SER A 501 -49.00 -60.05 -31.33
CA SER A 501 -50.11 -60.96 -31.07
C SER A 501 -51.34 -60.81 -31.98
N ASN A 502 -51.57 -61.83 -32.80
CA ASN A 502 -52.88 -62.09 -33.40
C ASN A 502 -53.87 -62.52 -32.30
N VAL A 503 -54.64 -61.57 -31.77
CA VAL A 503 -56.00 -61.87 -31.30
C VAL A 503 -56.85 -61.94 -32.57
N VAL A 504 -57.34 -63.13 -32.87
CA VAL A 504 -58.34 -63.35 -33.91
C VAL A 504 -59.65 -62.75 -33.39
N THR A 505 -59.89 -61.48 -33.64
CA THR A 505 -61.25 -61.01 -33.87
C THR A 505 -61.51 -61.27 -35.35
N GLU A 506 -62.40 -62.22 -35.65
CA GLU A 506 -63.03 -62.33 -36.95
C GLU A 506 -63.52 -60.93 -37.37
N GLU A 507 -62.85 -60.32 -38.34
CA GLU A 507 -63.39 -59.20 -39.09
C GLU A 507 -64.61 -59.73 -39.84
N GLN A 508 -65.78 -59.51 -39.24
CA GLN A 508 -67.03 -59.47 -39.96
C GLN A 508 -66.83 -58.51 -41.13
N LYS A 509 -66.97 -59.01 -42.36
CA LYS A 509 -67.16 -58.18 -43.55
C LYS A 509 -68.14 -57.06 -43.19
N PRO A 510 -67.78 -55.77 -43.34
CA PRO A 510 -68.80 -54.75 -43.29
C PRO A 510 -69.72 -55.02 -44.48
N PHE A 511 -70.98 -55.25 -44.16
CA PHE A 511 -72.06 -55.18 -45.12
C PHE A 511 -71.95 -53.82 -45.83
N GLU A 512 -71.61 -53.82 -47.11
CA GLU A 512 -71.75 -52.62 -47.95
C GLU A 512 -73.24 -52.28 -48.01
N MET A 513 -73.67 -51.35 -47.16
CA MET A 513 -74.89 -50.61 -47.46
C MET A 513 -74.57 -49.74 -48.69
N GLU A 514 -75.30 -49.96 -49.79
CA GLU A 514 -75.41 -48.97 -50.86
C GLU A 514 -75.68 -47.61 -50.23
N LYS A 515 -74.70 -46.69 -50.34
CA LYS A 515 -74.93 -45.29 -49.96
C LYS A 515 -76.02 -44.78 -50.90
N ALA A 516 -77.15 -44.39 -50.32
CA ALA A 516 -78.18 -43.65 -51.04
C ALA A 516 -77.55 -42.48 -51.79
N GLU A 517 -78.05 -42.19 -53.00
CA GLU A 517 -77.58 -41.06 -53.81
C GLU A 517 -77.61 -39.78 -52.93
N PRO A 518 -76.48 -39.09 -52.78
CA PRO A 518 -76.37 -37.97 -51.86
C PRO A 518 -77.31 -36.84 -52.27
N THR A 519 -77.97 -36.26 -51.28
CA THR A 519 -78.89 -35.13 -51.47
C THR A 519 -78.11 -33.91 -51.97
N GLU A 520 -78.72 -32.99 -52.74
CA GLU A 520 -78.05 -31.77 -53.25
C GLU A 520 -77.34 -30.95 -52.14
N MET A 521 -77.92 -30.94 -50.93
CA MET A 521 -77.33 -30.29 -49.75
C MET A 521 -76.07 -31.00 -49.24
N GLU A 522 -76.01 -32.33 -49.32
CA GLU A 522 -74.83 -33.14 -48.95
C GLU A 522 -73.71 -32.95 -49.98
N LEU A 523 -74.05 -32.82 -51.27
CA LEU A 523 -73.08 -32.48 -52.32
C LEU A 523 -72.50 -31.08 -52.15
N GLU A 524 -73.30 -30.10 -51.71
CA GLU A 524 -72.78 -28.77 -51.35
C GLU A 524 -71.86 -28.80 -50.13
N ILE A 525 -72.20 -29.58 -49.09
CA ILE A 525 -71.38 -29.75 -47.90
C ILE A 525 -70.02 -30.37 -48.27
N LEU A 526 -70.02 -31.44 -49.08
CA LEU A 526 -68.79 -32.08 -49.56
C LEU A 526 -67.94 -31.13 -50.41
N LYS A 527 -68.56 -30.30 -51.28
CA LYS A 527 -67.83 -29.28 -52.05
C LYS A 527 -67.20 -28.22 -51.16
N ARG A 528 -67.91 -27.76 -50.12
CA ARG A 528 -67.38 -26.79 -49.14
C ARG A 528 -66.26 -27.40 -48.30
N GLU A 529 -66.40 -28.65 -47.87
CA GLU A 529 -65.36 -29.39 -47.14
C GLU A 529 -64.12 -29.61 -48.00
N LYS A 530 -64.30 -29.95 -49.29
CA LYS A 530 -63.23 -30.09 -50.26
C LYS A 530 -62.43 -28.79 -50.45
N ILE A 531 -63.12 -27.67 -50.68
CA ILE A 531 -62.47 -26.34 -50.81
C ILE A 531 -61.72 -25.97 -49.52
N LYS A 532 -62.33 -26.24 -48.36
CA LYS A 532 -61.70 -26.01 -47.05
C LYS A 532 -60.43 -26.84 -46.88
N ASN A 533 -60.47 -28.14 -47.21
CA ASN A 533 -59.35 -29.05 -47.08
C ASN A 533 -58.19 -28.69 -48.02
N LEU A 534 -58.48 -28.25 -49.25
CA LEU A 534 -57.47 -27.71 -50.18
C LEU A 534 -56.81 -26.45 -49.65
N TYR A 535 -57.59 -25.49 -49.14
CA TYR A 535 -57.06 -24.28 -48.53
C TYR A 535 -56.22 -24.59 -47.27
N MET A 536 -56.66 -25.52 -46.42
CA MET A 536 -55.93 -25.94 -45.23
C MET A 536 -54.61 -26.63 -45.60
N GLN A 537 -54.61 -27.50 -46.60
CA GLN A 537 -53.40 -28.12 -47.14
C GLN A 537 -52.38 -27.09 -47.61
N GLU A 538 -52.78 -26.11 -48.43
CA GLU A 538 -51.88 -25.03 -48.85
C GLU A 538 -51.36 -24.21 -47.68
N THR A 539 -52.22 -23.91 -46.70
CA THR A 539 -51.87 -23.10 -45.53
C THR A 539 -50.85 -23.84 -44.65
N LEU A 540 -51.03 -25.15 -44.43
CA LEU A 540 -50.09 -25.98 -43.68
C LEU A 540 -48.74 -26.08 -44.38
N ILE A 541 -48.73 -26.27 -45.70
CA ILE A 541 -47.48 -26.29 -46.49
C ILE A 541 -46.77 -24.93 -46.43
N LYS A 542 -47.50 -23.82 -46.60
CA LYS A 542 -46.94 -22.47 -46.45
C LYS A 542 -46.37 -22.25 -45.03
N LYS A 543 -47.05 -22.75 -44.00
CA LYS A 543 -46.58 -22.67 -42.60
C LYS A 543 -45.28 -23.45 -42.41
N ILE A 544 -45.20 -24.69 -42.89
CA ILE A 544 -43.98 -25.52 -42.83
C ILE A 544 -42.82 -24.81 -43.55
N ASN A 545 -43.04 -24.31 -44.77
CA ASN A 545 -42.00 -23.60 -45.52
C ASN A 545 -41.54 -22.32 -44.82
N THR A 546 -42.46 -21.57 -44.20
CA THR A 546 -42.14 -20.36 -43.44
C THR A 546 -41.28 -20.68 -42.22
N LEU A 547 -41.59 -21.74 -41.47
CA LEU A 547 -40.78 -22.19 -40.33
C LEU A 547 -39.34 -22.53 -40.74
N VAL A 548 -39.19 -23.25 -41.85
CA VAL A 548 -37.87 -23.63 -42.39
C VAL A 548 -37.06 -22.41 -42.85
N ILE A 549 -37.69 -21.46 -43.57
CA ILE A 549 -37.02 -20.24 -44.04
C ILE A 549 -36.60 -19.35 -42.86
N ASN A 550 -37.46 -19.22 -41.84
CA ASN A 550 -37.17 -18.43 -40.65
C ASN A 550 -35.96 -19.00 -39.89
N PHE A 551 -35.92 -20.32 -39.70
CA PHE A 551 -34.78 -20.98 -39.06
C PHE A 551 -33.47 -20.75 -39.83
N ASP A 552 -33.48 -20.96 -41.15
CA ASP A 552 -32.30 -20.74 -42.00
C ASP A 552 -31.85 -19.27 -42.02
N ALA A 553 -32.76 -18.32 -41.81
CA ALA A 553 -32.44 -16.90 -41.66
C ALA A 553 -31.80 -16.59 -40.30
N GLU A 554 -32.34 -17.12 -39.20
CA GLU A 554 -31.76 -16.98 -37.85
C GLU A 554 -30.36 -17.60 -37.77
N LEU A 555 -30.17 -18.78 -38.36
CA LEU A 555 -28.86 -19.40 -38.48
C LEU A 555 -27.89 -18.49 -39.24
N ARG A 556 -28.30 -17.92 -40.38
CA ARG A 556 -27.42 -16.98 -41.12
C ARG A 556 -27.04 -15.74 -40.31
N LEU A 557 -27.98 -15.17 -39.55
CA LEU A 557 -27.71 -14.04 -38.66
C LEU A 557 -26.69 -14.42 -37.58
N LEU A 558 -26.89 -15.57 -36.92
CA LEU A 558 -25.98 -16.06 -35.89
C LEU A 558 -24.60 -16.39 -36.48
N ARG A 559 -24.53 -16.94 -37.69
CA ARG A 559 -23.26 -17.18 -38.39
C ARG A 559 -22.50 -15.88 -38.63
N HIS A 560 -23.18 -14.81 -39.06
CA HIS A 560 -22.55 -13.52 -39.25
C HIS A 560 -22.04 -12.93 -37.93
N LYS A 561 -22.83 -13.07 -36.85
CA LYS A 561 -22.42 -12.69 -35.50
C LYS A 561 -21.19 -13.48 -35.03
N LYS A 562 -21.17 -14.80 -35.26
CA LYS A 562 -20.02 -15.66 -34.96
C LYS A 562 -18.78 -15.23 -35.74
N LEU A 563 -18.86 -15.00 -37.05
CA LEU A 563 -17.71 -14.54 -37.84
C LEU A 563 -17.13 -13.21 -37.34
N LYS A 564 -17.99 -12.28 -36.93
CA LYS A 564 -17.54 -11.02 -36.31
C LYS A 564 -16.83 -11.28 -34.97
N MET A 565 -17.34 -12.23 -34.19
CA MET A 565 -16.75 -12.67 -32.93
C MET A 565 -15.41 -13.38 -33.16
N ASP A 566 -15.29 -14.28 -34.14
CA ASP A 566 -14.06 -15.00 -34.48
C ASP A 566 -12.90 -14.02 -34.74
N ARG A 567 -13.18 -12.92 -35.45
CA ARG A 567 -12.20 -11.85 -35.67
C ARG A 567 -11.76 -11.21 -34.36
N GLN A 568 -12.68 -10.97 -33.42
CA GLN A 568 -12.36 -10.43 -32.10
C GLN A 568 -11.59 -11.44 -31.26
N MET A 569 -11.96 -12.72 -31.29
CA MET A 569 -11.27 -13.79 -30.58
C MET A 569 -9.84 -13.92 -31.06
N LYS A 570 -9.59 -13.94 -32.37
CA LYS A 570 -8.23 -13.96 -32.90
C LYS A 570 -7.42 -12.71 -32.54
N SER A 571 -8.03 -11.53 -32.51
CA SER A 571 -7.33 -10.33 -32.03
C SER A 571 -7.02 -10.38 -30.53
N ALA A 572 -7.90 -11.00 -29.74
CA ALA A 572 -7.70 -11.20 -28.31
C ALA A 572 -6.61 -12.26 -28.04
N ASP A 573 -6.62 -13.37 -28.76
CA ASP A 573 -5.58 -14.41 -28.70
C ASP A 573 -4.19 -13.82 -29.04
N LEU A 574 -4.10 -13.01 -30.10
CA LEU A 574 -2.87 -12.29 -30.45
C LEU A 574 -2.42 -11.33 -29.34
N ARG A 575 -3.37 -10.66 -28.68
CA ARG A 575 -3.08 -9.80 -27.54
C ARG A 575 -2.62 -10.58 -26.32
N CYS A 576 -3.19 -11.77 -26.07
CA CYS A 576 -2.70 -12.68 -25.02
C CYS A 576 -1.26 -13.08 -25.28
N ILE A 577 -0.89 -13.41 -26.53
CA ILE A 577 0.50 -13.72 -26.89
C ILE A 577 1.41 -12.53 -26.58
N THR A 578 1.06 -11.32 -27.02
CA THR A 578 1.83 -10.11 -26.68
C THR A 578 1.94 -9.92 -25.16
N PHE A 579 0.87 -10.17 -24.41
CA PHE A 579 0.89 -10.05 -22.94
C PHE A 579 1.78 -11.09 -22.27
N CYS A 580 1.85 -12.31 -22.80
CA CYS A 580 2.79 -13.34 -22.37
C CYS A 580 4.23 -12.93 -22.65
N ASP A 581 4.52 -12.39 -23.83
CA ASP A 581 5.85 -11.89 -24.18
C ASP A 581 6.28 -10.73 -23.27
N GLU A 582 5.38 -9.76 -23.04
CA GLU A 582 5.58 -8.67 -22.08
C GLU A 582 5.86 -9.25 -20.68
N LEU A 583 5.09 -10.24 -20.22
CA LEU A 583 5.30 -10.89 -18.91
C LEU A 583 6.67 -11.55 -18.81
N ILE A 584 7.13 -12.24 -19.86
CA ILE A 584 8.44 -12.90 -19.89
C ILE A 584 9.55 -11.85 -19.77
N ILE A 585 9.43 -10.72 -20.47
CA ILE A 585 10.39 -9.61 -20.35
C ILE A 585 10.37 -9.02 -18.94
N LEU A 586 9.18 -8.74 -18.40
CA LEU A 586 9.02 -8.18 -17.06
C LEU A 586 9.63 -9.09 -15.98
N LYS A 587 9.38 -10.40 -16.03
CA LYS A 587 9.94 -11.37 -15.06
C LYS A 587 11.46 -11.42 -15.08
N LYS A 588 12.09 -11.22 -16.24
CA LYS A 588 13.56 -11.16 -16.35
C LYS A 588 14.14 -9.89 -15.71
N LEU A 589 13.40 -8.78 -15.77
CA LEU A 589 13.83 -7.47 -15.26
C LEU A 589 13.47 -7.24 -13.78
N GLU A 590 12.45 -7.93 -13.28
CA GLU A 590 11.90 -7.81 -11.92
C GLU A 590 12.96 -7.98 -10.82
N VAL A 591 13.91 -8.91 -10.98
CA VAL A 591 14.95 -9.15 -9.97
C VAL A 591 15.84 -7.92 -9.79
N HIS A 592 16.18 -7.23 -10.88
CA HIS A 592 17.02 -6.04 -10.81
C HIS A 592 16.24 -4.82 -10.31
N GLU A 593 14.96 -4.71 -10.71
CA GLU A 593 14.05 -3.68 -10.20
C GLU A 593 13.89 -3.76 -8.68
N ASN A 594 13.61 -4.96 -8.17
CA ASN A 594 13.44 -5.19 -6.73
C ASN A 594 14.72 -4.87 -5.96
N LEU A 595 15.90 -5.20 -6.51
CA LEU A 595 17.18 -4.85 -5.88
C LEU A 595 17.38 -3.33 -5.76
N LEU A 596 17.08 -2.58 -6.82
CA LEU A 596 17.19 -1.11 -6.80
C LEU A 596 16.15 -0.48 -5.86
N GLU A 597 14.92 -1.01 -5.85
CA GLU A 597 13.87 -0.56 -4.92
C GLU A 597 14.25 -0.84 -3.46
N GLU A 598 14.81 -2.03 -3.15
CA GLU A 598 15.31 -2.37 -1.83
C GLU A 598 16.45 -1.45 -1.38
N GLN A 599 17.39 -1.11 -2.29
CA GLN A 599 18.46 -0.15 -2.02
C GLN A 599 17.93 1.25 -1.73
N ILE A 600 16.93 1.71 -2.51
CA ILE A 600 16.28 3.01 -2.28
C ILE A 600 15.55 3.01 -0.94
N CYS A 601 14.81 1.96 -0.60
CA CYS A 601 14.15 1.83 0.70
C CYS A 601 15.17 1.85 1.85
N ALA A 602 16.30 1.17 1.72
CA ALA A 602 17.36 1.20 2.72
C ALA A 602 17.94 2.61 2.93
N LEU A 603 18.21 3.34 1.84
CA LEU A 603 18.71 4.71 1.89
C LEU A 603 17.69 5.71 2.44
N ILE A 604 16.39 5.54 2.13
CA ILE A 604 15.31 6.36 2.70
C ILE A 604 15.24 6.14 4.21
N ASN A 605 15.25 4.89 4.67
CA ASN A 605 15.25 4.57 6.10
C ASN A 605 16.49 5.16 6.79
N GLU A 606 17.68 5.06 6.17
CA GLU A 606 18.90 5.68 6.70
C GLU A 606 18.79 7.22 6.76
N GLN A 607 18.19 7.85 5.75
CA GLN A 607 17.95 9.29 5.75
C GLN A 607 16.99 9.71 6.87
N GLU A 608 15.89 8.98 7.06
CA GLU A 608 14.92 9.24 8.15
C GLU A 608 15.57 9.09 9.54
N ASP A 609 16.40 8.05 9.71
CA ASP A 609 17.17 7.82 10.93
C ASP A 609 18.18 8.94 11.21
N ILE A 610 18.89 9.43 10.19
CA ILE A 610 19.81 10.56 10.33
C ILE A 610 19.04 11.85 10.62
N GLN A 611 17.92 12.08 9.96
CA GLN A 611 17.09 13.27 10.16
C GLN A 611 16.47 13.31 11.55
N SER A 612 16.01 12.18 12.09
CA SER A 612 15.50 12.10 13.46
C SER A 612 16.59 12.40 14.49
N LYS A 613 17.81 11.88 14.29
CA LYS A 613 18.99 12.23 15.11
C LYS A 613 19.37 13.70 14.99
N LEU A 614 19.36 14.29 13.79
CA LEU A 614 19.64 15.71 13.62
C LEU A 614 18.61 16.60 14.33
N LYS A 615 17.32 16.21 14.32
CA LYS A 615 16.28 16.90 15.09
C LYS A 615 16.53 16.81 16.60
N SER A 616 16.90 15.65 17.12
CA SER A 616 17.19 15.49 18.55
C SER A 616 18.43 16.29 18.98
N TYR A 617 19.52 16.26 18.21
CA TYR A 617 20.71 17.09 18.47
C TYR A 617 20.41 18.58 18.40
N ARG A 618 19.54 19.01 17.46
CA ARG A 618 19.11 20.41 17.38
C ARG A 618 18.33 20.85 18.62
N ALA A 619 17.47 19.98 19.16
CA ALA A 619 16.76 20.25 20.41
C ALA A 619 17.74 20.36 21.60
N GLN A 620 18.64 19.37 21.76
CA GLN A 620 19.66 19.41 22.81
C GLN A 620 20.55 20.65 22.71
N MET A 621 20.94 21.05 21.50
CA MET A 621 21.70 22.29 21.27
C MET A 621 20.95 23.54 21.70
N GLU A 622 19.62 23.57 21.60
CA GLU A 622 18.80 24.69 22.04
C GLU A 622 18.65 24.70 23.57
N ASP A 623 18.46 23.52 24.18
CA ASP A 623 18.42 23.36 25.64
C ASP A 623 19.73 23.83 26.29
N ARG A 624 20.88 23.42 25.74
CA ARG A 624 22.20 23.85 26.21
C ARG A 624 22.45 25.34 26.03
N LYS A 625 21.94 25.96 24.96
CA LYS A 625 21.99 27.42 24.82
C LYS A 625 21.16 28.12 25.90
N CYS A 626 19.96 27.61 26.19
CA CYS A 626 19.13 28.14 27.27
C CYS A 626 19.87 28.04 28.61
N GLU A 627 20.52 26.92 28.91
CA GLU A 627 21.33 26.74 30.11
C GLU A 627 22.53 27.71 30.18
N ILE A 628 23.24 27.92 29.06
CA ILE A 628 24.32 28.92 28.96
C ILE A 628 23.78 30.33 29.26
N VAL A 629 22.62 30.70 28.71
CA VAL A 629 21.97 32.00 28.99
C VAL A 629 21.61 32.11 30.47
N MET A 630 21.05 31.06 31.08
CA MET A 630 20.71 31.03 32.50
C MET A 630 21.96 31.17 33.39
N LEU A 631 23.08 30.53 33.05
CA LEU A 631 24.35 30.67 33.77
C LEU A 631 24.93 32.08 33.62
N GLN A 632 24.87 32.68 32.42
CA GLN A 632 25.25 34.08 32.19
C GLN A 632 24.38 35.08 32.96
N GLU A 633 23.09 34.80 33.13
CA GLU A 633 22.20 35.61 33.96
C GLU A 633 22.53 35.47 35.45
N ARG A 634 22.89 34.26 35.92
CA ARG A 634 23.36 34.04 37.30
C ARG A 634 24.69 34.75 37.57
N GLU A 635 25.62 34.72 36.62
CA GLU A 635 26.88 35.47 36.68
C GLU A 635 26.62 36.98 36.78
N LYS A 636 25.74 37.54 35.93
CA LYS A 636 25.32 38.95 36.02
C LYS A 636 24.62 39.27 37.33
N ALA A 637 23.79 38.37 37.86
CA ALA A 637 23.14 38.54 39.15
C ALA A 637 24.13 38.53 40.32
N LEU A 638 25.20 37.72 40.22
CA LEU A 638 26.30 37.70 41.18
C LEU A 638 27.11 39.01 41.15
N TYR A 639 27.43 39.52 39.95
CA TYR A 639 28.05 40.84 39.82
C TYR A 639 27.14 41.95 40.37
N ALA A 640 25.84 41.90 40.12
CA ALA A 640 24.89 42.87 40.68
C ALA A 640 24.74 42.77 42.21
N SER A 641 24.80 41.56 42.79
CA SER A 641 24.76 41.38 44.24
C SER A 641 26.06 41.85 44.91
N PHE A 642 27.19 41.69 44.24
CA PHE A 642 28.48 42.23 44.65
C PHE A 642 28.48 43.76 44.63
N GLU A 643 28.05 44.38 43.51
CA GLU A 643 27.91 45.84 43.40
C GLU A 643 26.97 46.42 44.46
N ALA A 644 25.86 45.73 44.75
CA ALA A 644 24.94 46.13 45.82
C ALA A 644 25.56 46.04 47.22
N SER A 645 26.49 45.10 47.44
CA SER A 645 27.19 44.91 48.72
C SER A 645 28.33 45.90 48.94
N LEU A 646 28.93 46.43 47.87
CA LEU A 646 30.01 47.42 47.93
C LEU A 646 29.53 48.84 48.33
N GLY A 647 28.30 49.24 47.98
CA GLY A 647 27.77 50.57 48.31
C GLY A 647 28.44 51.75 47.58
N GLU A 648 27.84 52.95 47.64
CA GLU A 648 28.21 54.09 46.78
C GLU A 648 29.55 54.79 47.12
N ASN A 649 30.24 54.46 48.23
CA ASN A 649 31.53 55.07 48.62
C ASN A 649 32.37 54.13 49.52
N ASN A 650 33.10 53.18 48.93
CA ASN A 650 34.04 52.33 49.66
C ASN A 650 35.47 52.53 49.12
N GLU A 651 36.41 52.90 49.99
CA GLU A 651 37.84 53.11 49.63
C GLU A 651 38.53 51.82 49.18
N PHE A 652 37.95 50.66 49.53
CA PHE A 652 38.44 49.33 49.17
C PHE A 652 37.70 48.69 47.98
N ALA A 653 36.85 49.45 47.27
CA ALA A 653 36.05 48.92 46.16
C ALA A 653 36.93 48.36 45.02
N ASP A 654 38.01 49.05 44.67
CA ASP A 654 38.96 48.57 43.66
C ASP A 654 39.66 47.29 44.12
N PHE A 655 40.08 47.22 45.39
CA PHE A 655 40.73 46.05 45.98
C PHE A 655 39.81 44.82 46.06
N LEU A 656 38.55 45.00 46.50
CA LEU A 656 37.56 43.91 46.57
C LEU A 656 37.12 43.46 45.17
N THR A 657 37.05 44.39 44.22
CA THR A 657 36.77 44.06 42.81
C THR A 657 37.93 43.30 42.19
N ASP A 658 39.17 43.63 42.54
CA ASP A 658 40.36 42.88 42.12
C ASP A 658 40.40 41.49 42.75
N ILE A 659 40.03 41.34 44.03
CA ILE A 659 39.88 40.01 44.67
C ILE A 659 38.79 39.21 43.96
N LEU A 660 37.62 39.79 43.73
CA LEU A 660 36.54 39.10 43.03
C LEU A 660 36.98 38.70 41.63
N LYS A 661 37.70 39.57 40.90
CA LYS A 661 38.17 39.33 39.53
C LYS A 661 39.32 38.33 39.44
N LYS A 662 40.18 38.24 40.47
CA LYS A 662 41.35 37.36 40.47
C LYS A 662 40.95 35.89 40.27
N GLU A 663 41.57 35.26 39.28
CA GLU A 663 41.50 33.83 39.07
C GLU A 663 42.35 33.13 40.15
N VAL A 664 41.77 32.17 40.85
CA VAL A 664 42.50 31.31 41.79
C VAL A 664 42.58 29.93 41.16
N GLU A 665 43.77 29.50 40.76
CA GLU A 665 44.02 28.12 40.36
C GLU A 665 43.85 27.19 41.58
N PHE A 666 42.66 26.62 41.74
CA PHE A 666 42.46 25.51 42.66
C PHE A 666 42.94 24.22 41.98
N VAL A 667 44.16 23.79 42.31
CA VAL A 667 44.67 22.46 41.95
C VAL A 667 43.85 21.41 42.70
N ASP A 668 42.89 20.80 42.00
CA ASP A 668 42.18 19.62 42.51
C ASP A 668 43.19 18.48 42.71
N LYS A 669 43.42 18.10 43.97
CA LYS A 669 44.15 16.87 44.32
C LYS A 669 43.34 15.66 43.84
N LYS A 670 43.61 15.18 42.63
CA LYS A 670 43.21 13.85 42.18
C LYS A 670 43.82 12.81 43.12
N GLN A 671 42.95 12.04 43.77
CA GLN A 671 43.32 10.77 44.37
C GLN A 671 43.93 9.86 43.30
N VAL A 672 45.12 9.35 43.60
CA VAL A 672 45.87 8.39 42.81
C VAL A 672 45.11 7.07 42.75
N GLY A 673 44.65 6.71 41.55
CA GLY A 673 44.30 5.35 41.15
C GLY A 673 45.13 4.98 39.92
N ARG A 674 46.19 4.21 40.16
CA ARG A 674 47.05 3.48 39.21
C ARG A 674 46.20 2.71 38.17
N GLU A 675 46.46 2.74 36.86
CA GLU A 675 47.44 1.92 36.10
C GLU A 675 47.51 2.42 34.62
N ALA A 676 48.71 2.73 34.11
CA ALA A 676 49.45 2.10 32.98
C ALA A 676 48.78 2.21 31.58
N ASP A 677 49.29 3.11 30.70
CA ASP A 677 50.11 2.82 29.48
C ASP A 677 49.19 2.71 28.22
N GLU A 678 49.40 3.26 27.01
CA GLU A 678 50.57 3.70 26.24
C GLU A 678 50.24 4.84 25.22
N GLU A 679 51.25 5.67 24.95
CA GLU A 679 51.71 6.26 23.67
C GLU A 679 50.74 7.00 22.69
N ASN A 680 50.98 8.31 22.52
CA ASN A 680 51.48 8.80 21.22
C ASN A 680 52.11 10.20 21.30
N GLU A 681 53.33 10.30 20.76
CA GLU A 681 54.18 11.48 20.69
C GLU A 681 53.77 12.49 19.60
N ASN A 682 54.23 13.73 19.82
CA ASN A 682 54.59 14.78 18.86
C ASN A 682 53.64 16.00 18.77
N LYS A 683 54.05 17.13 19.37
CA LYS A 683 54.97 18.10 18.73
C LYS A 683 55.24 19.30 19.66
N GLU A 684 56.52 19.53 19.89
CA GLU A 684 57.14 20.70 20.52
C GLU A 684 56.66 22.01 19.88
N LYS A 685 56.34 22.99 20.73
CA LYS A 685 56.44 24.43 20.45
C LYS A 685 56.76 25.20 21.73
N ASP A 686 58.03 25.58 21.83
CA ASP A 686 58.57 26.85 22.32
C ASP A 686 57.93 27.46 23.58
N GLU A 687 58.50 27.12 24.73
CA GLU A 687 58.48 27.99 25.91
C GLU A 687 59.55 29.09 25.77
N GLU A 688 59.13 30.31 25.46
CA GLU A 688 59.88 31.52 25.79
C GLU A 688 59.16 32.29 26.91
N ASN A 689 59.69 32.12 28.11
CA ASN A 689 59.99 33.16 29.09
C ASN A 689 59.04 34.37 29.17
N TYR A 690 58.21 34.42 30.21
CA TYR A 690 58.20 35.57 31.13
C TYR A 690 58.00 35.07 32.56
N GLY A 691 59.08 35.14 33.34
CA GLY A 691 58.97 35.16 34.80
C GLY A 691 58.12 36.36 35.23
N SER A 692 56.97 36.07 35.82
CA SER A 692 56.36 36.97 36.80
C SER A 692 56.37 36.21 38.10
N GLU A 693 57.14 36.72 39.06
CA GLU A 693 57.03 36.35 40.45
C GLU A 693 55.57 36.53 40.87
N ASP A 694 54.82 35.43 40.95
CA ASP A 694 53.60 35.40 41.74
C ASP A 694 54.03 35.53 43.20
N VAL A 695 54.13 36.78 43.64
CA VAL A 695 54.01 37.14 45.04
C VAL A 695 52.71 36.48 45.49
N ALA A 696 52.86 35.41 46.27
CA ALA A 696 51.81 34.84 47.07
C ALA A 696 51.31 35.92 48.04
N PHE A 697 50.47 36.82 47.51
CA PHE A 697 49.65 37.71 48.31
C PHE A 697 48.64 36.80 48.98
N ASP A 698 48.88 36.53 50.25
CA ASP A 698 47.99 35.84 51.16
C ASP A 698 46.71 36.67 51.32
N GLY A 699 45.81 36.54 50.35
CA GLY A 699 44.54 37.27 50.25
C GLY A 699 43.50 36.84 51.29
N PHE A 700 43.95 36.33 52.43
CA PHE A 700 43.10 35.99 53.59
C PHE A 700 43.22 37.00 54.73
N VAL A 701 44.08 38.02 54.60
CA VAL A 701 44.20 39.08 55.62
C VAL A 701 43.35 40.29 55.23
N CYS A 702 42.30 40.53 56.02
CA CYS A 702 41.45 41.71 55.94
C CYS A 702 42.31 42.98 56.15
N PRO A 703 42.30 43.98 55.23
CA PRO A 703 42.98 45.26 55.45
C PRO A 703 42.43 45.98 56.69
N GLU A 704 43.30 46.63 57.48
CA GLU A 704 42.88 47.42 58.64
C GLU A 704 41.93 48.57 58.21
N GLY A 705 40.63 48.38 58.46
CA GLY A 705 39.56 49.32 58.10
C GLY A 705 38.42 48.74 57.26
N CYS A 706 38.55 47.51 56.73
CA CYS A 706 37.45 46.82 56.04
C CYS A 706 36.61 45.99 57.03
N SER A 707 35.29 45.95 56.86
CA SER A 707 34.46 45.07 57.69
C SER A 707 34.71 43.60 57.32
N GLU A 708 35.02 42.78 58.31
CA GLU A 708 35.33 41.35 58.18
C GLU A 708 34.20 40.59 57.44
N ASP A 709 32.94 41.01 57.66
CA ASP A 709 31.76 40.45 57.00
C ASP A 709 31.73 40.74 55.48
N LEU A 710 32.14 41.93 55.02
CA LEU A 710 32.17 42.26 53.58
C LEU A 710 33.28 41.50 52.85
N PHE A 711 34.41 41.31 53.53
CA PHE A 711 35.54 40.55 53.00
C PHE A 711 35.20 39.05 52.86
N LEU A 712 34.60 38.44 53.89
CA LEU A 712 34.14 37.05 53.84
C LEU A 712 33.06 36.83 52.78
N ASN A 713 32.11 37.77 52.65
CA ASN A 713 31.10 37.73 51.59
C ASN A 713 31.73 37.86 50.19
N THR A 714 32.78 38.67 50.03
CA THR A 714 33.50 38.81 48.75
C THR A 714 34.20 37.51 48.35
N ILE A 715 34.82 36.81 49.30
CA ILE A 715 35.44 35.49 49.08
C ILE A 715 34.37 34.44 48.74
N GLN A 716 33.21 34.47 49.40
CA GLN A 716 32.10 33.57 49.10
C GLN A 716 31.52 33.81 47.69
N LEU A 717 31.35 35.08 47.30
CA LEU A 717 30.92 35.46 45.96
C LEU A 717 31.97 35.08 44.90
N GLN A 718 33.26 35.19 45.21
CA GLN A 718 34.35 34.72 44.34
C GLN A 718 34.28 33.20 44.12
N GLN A 719 34.06 32.40 45.16
CA GLN A 719 33.87 30.96 45.03
C GLN A 719 32.63 30.60 44.20
N GLN A 720 31.52 31.31 44.41
CA GLN A 720 30.30 31.13 43.62
C GLN A 720 30.51 31.51 42.15
N ARG A 721 31.26 32.58 41.87
CA ARG A 721 31.61 33.00 40.51
C ARG A 721 32.44 31.94 39.80
N ILE A 722 33.51 31.46 40.45
CA ILE A 722 34.37 30.39 39.89
C ILE A 722 33.55 29.12 39.62
N GLY A 723 32.59 28.78 40.50
CA GLY A 723 31.67 27.66 40.28
C GLY A 723 30.77 27.86 39.05
N ILE A 724 30.23 29.07 38.85
CA ILE A 724 29.41 29.42 37.68
C ILE A 724 30.27 29.45 36.40
N GLU A 725 31.47 30.02 36.44
CA GLU A 725 32.42 30.09 35.32
C GLU A 725 32.84 28.69 34.86
N LYS A 726 33.17 27.79 35.81
CA LYS A 726 33.47 26.37 35.50
C LYS A 726 32.27 25.67 34.85
N ALA A 727 31.07 25.80 35.42
CA ALA A 727 29.85 25.23 34.84
C ALA A 727 29.55 25.80 33.44
N LEU A 728 29.82 27.08 33.22
CA LEU A 728 29.61 27.75 31.95
C LEU A 728 30.61 27.27 30.89
N GLU A 729 31.88 27.03 31.27
CA GLU A 729 32.89 26.45 30.37
C GLU A 729 32.60 24.97 30.06
N GLU A 730 32.15 24.19 31.05
CA GLU A 730 31.69 22.82 30.87
C GLU A 730 30.50 22.75 29.89
N GLU A 731 29.48 23.58 30.08
CA GLU A 731 28.30 23.61 29.19
C GLU A 731 28.65 24.15 27.79
N LYS A 732 29.55 25.13 27.67
CA LYS A 732 30.09 25.55 26.37
C LYS A 732 30.83 24.42 25.67
N LYS A 733 31.61 23.62 26.40
CA LYS A 733 32.33 22.47 25.84
C LYS A 733 31.35 21.39 25.36
N VAL A 734 30.35 21.04 26.16
CA VAL A 734 29.28 20.10 25.78
C VAL A 734 28.53 20.60 24.54
N ALA A 735 28.16 21.89 24.49
CA ALA A 735 27.53 22.49 23.31
C ALA A 735 28.44 22.48 22.07
N ALA A 736 29.75 22.67 22.24
CA ALA A 736 30.71 22.59 21.14
C ALA A 736 30.85 21.15 20.60
N ASP A 737 30.84 20.14 21.48
CA ASP A 737 30.92 18.74 21.08
C ASP A 737 29.62 18.27 20.41
N LEU A 738 28.45 18.63 20.94
CA LEU A 738 27.16 18.41 20.27
C LEU A 738 27.10 19.09 18.89
N LYS A 739 27.67 20.29 18.75
CA LYS A 739 27.77 20.97 17.45
C LYS A 739 28.68 20.24 16.47
N LYS A 740 29.78 19.62 16.93
CA LYS A 740 30.63 18.78 16.08
C LYS A 740 29.87 17.55 15.60
N GLU A 741 29.20 16.84 16.49
CA GLU A 741 28.38 15.67 16.14
C GLU A 741 27.27 16.03 15.15
N TYR A 742 26.53 17.11 15.39
CA TYR A 742 25.53 17.63 14.46
C TYR A 742 26.10 17.90 13.08
N ASN A 743 27.26 18.57 13.00
CA ASN A 743 27.91 18.85 11.71
C ASN A 743 28.37 17.58 10.99
N THR A 744 28.83 16.55 11.72
CA THR A 744 29.20 15.27 11.10
C THR A 744 27.98 14.54 10.53
N LEU A 745 26.86 14.52 11.26
CA LEU A 745 25.61 13.93 10.79
C LEU A 745 25.00 14.71 9.62
N ALA A 746 25.09 16.05 9.63
CA ALA A 746 24.60 16.89 8.53
C ALA A 746 25.41 16.68 7.24
N LYS A 747 26.70 16.33 7.34
CA LYS A 747 27.48 15.90 6.17
C LYS A 747 27.02 14.54 5.66
N LYS A 748 26.83 13.57 6.55
CA LYS A 748 26.30 12.24 6.20
C LYS A 748 24.91 12.32 5.57
N GLU A 749 24.01 13.19 6.07
CA GLU A 749 22.69 13.41 5.47
C GLU A 749 22.81 13.88 4.01
N LYS A 750 23.74 14.79 3.71
CA LYS A 750 23.98 15.24 2.34
C LYS A 750 24.54 14.14 1.46
N GLU A 751 25.47 13.34 1.98
CA GLU A 751 26.05 12.19 1.26
C GLU A 751 25.00 11.14 0.95
N VAL A 752 24.18 10.74 1.93
CA VAL A 752 23.04 9.83 1.76
C VAL A 752 22.03 10.42 0.78
N GLY A 753 21.73 11.72 0.88
CA GLY A 753 20.86 12.41 -0.08
C GLY A 753 21.41 12.43 -1.50
N THR A 754 22.73 12.59 -1.69
CA THR A 754 23.34 12.46 -3.02
C THR A 754 23.29 11.03 -3.55
N ASN A 755 23.54 10.03 -2.69
CA ASN A 755 23.45 8.62 -3.04
C ASN A 755 22.02 8.21 -3.42
N LEU A 756 21.03 8.69 -2.65
CA LEU A 756 19.61 8.48 -2.95
C LEU A 756 19.23 9.12 -4.29
N ASN A 757 19.74 10.31 -4.60
CA ASN A 757 19.51 10.96 -5.89
C ASN A 757 20.19 10.20 -7.05
N THR A 758 21.36 9.58 -6.84
CA THR A 758 22.01 8.77 -7.87
C THR A 758 21.29 7.44 -8.09
N THR A 759 20.89 6.73 -7.02
CA THR A 759 20.14 5.47 -7.15
C THR A 759 18.75 5.70 -7.74
N ASN A 760 18.07 6.80 -7.40
CA ASN A 760 16.81 7.18 -8.05
C ASN A 760 16.97 7.43 -9.55
N LYS A 761 18.06 8.08 -9.98
CA LYS A 761 18.36 8.26 -11.42
C LYS A 761 18.68 6.94 -12.12
N GLU A 762 19.38 6.03 -11.45
CA GLU A 762 19.63 4.68 -11.96
C GLU A 762 18.32 3.89 -12.11
N LEU A 763 17.42 3.97 -11.12
CA LEU A 763 16.09 3.39 -11.20
C LEU A 763 15.30 4.01 -12.37
N GLU A 764 15.30 5.33 -12.53
CA GLU A 764 14.65 5.99 -13.67
C GLU A 764 15.21 5.50 -15.01
N ALA A 765 16.54 5.42 -15.14
CA ALA A 765 17.20 4.89 -16.33
C ALA A 765 16.83 3.43 -16.60
N PHE A 766 16.72 2.61 -15.55
CA PHE A 766 16.28 1.23 -15.66
C PHE A 766 14.80 1.13 -16.09
N GLN A 767 13.92 1.99 -15.58
CA GLN A 767 12.53 2.07 -16.02
C GLN A 767 12.43 2.45 -17.51
N TRP A 768 13.32 3.32 -18.00
CA TRP A 768 13.43 3.63 -19.42
C TRP A 768 13.88 2.44 -20.26
N GLU A 769 14.90 1.70 -19.81
CA GLU A 769 15.35 0.48 -20.49
C GLU A 769 14.24 -0.56 -20.55
N LYS A 770 13.51 -0.75 -19.45
CA LYS A 770 12.33 -1.62 -19.36
C LYS A 770 11.26 -1.20 -20.36
N LEU A 771 10.94 0.09 -20.45
CA LEU A 771 9.99 0.62 -21.43
C LEU A 771 10.47 0.40 -22.87
N HIS A 772 11.76 0.59 -23.15
CA HIS A 772 12.35 0.36 -24.47
C HIS A 772 12.19 -1.11 -24.89
N ARG A 773 12.58 -2.05 -24.02
CA ARG A 773 12.42 -3.49 -24.27
C ARG A 773 10.97 -3.90 -24.47
N LEU A 774 10.02 -3.26 -23.77
CA LEU A 774 8.59 -3.51 -23.99
C LEU A 774 8.10 -2.91 -25.32
N ASN A 775 8.63 -1.76 -25.75
CA ASN A 775 8.26 -1.12 -27.01
C ASN A 775 8.83 -1.84 -28.25
N GLU A 776 9.84 -2.69 -28.09
CA GLU A 776 10.35 -3.58 -29.15
C GLU A 776 9.36 -4.67 -29.54
N LEU A 777 8.36 -4.96 -28.68
CA LEU A 777 7.33 -5.94 -28.97
C LEU A 777 6.34 -5.43 -30.02
N TYR A 778 6.12 -6.23 -31.05
CA TYR A 778 5.15 -5.93 -32.09
C TYR A 778 3.72 -6.18 -31.60
N VAL A 779 2.86 -5.17 -31.75
CA VAL A 779 1.43 -5.27 -31.48
C VAL A 779 0.67 -5.32 -32.79
N VAL A 780 -0.13 -6.36 -32.98
CA VAL A 780 -0.97 -6.50 -34.18
C VAL A 780 -2.27 -5.72 -34.00
N VAL A 781 -2.56 -4.80 -34.92
CA VAL A 781 -3.80 -4.01 -34.94
C VAL A 781 -4.57 -4.30 -36.23
N PRO A 782 -5.75 -4.96 -36.15
CA PRO A 782 -6.55 -5.24 -37.34
C PRO A 782 -7.31 -3.99 -37.78
N LEU A 783 -6.90 -3.38 -38.89
CA LEU A 783 -7.55 -2.23 -39.50
C LEU A 783 -8.46 -2.65 -40.66
N ARG A 784 -9.60 -1.99 -40.81
CA ARG A 784 -10.41 -2.06 -42.04
C ARG A 784 -9.88 -1.04 -43.03
N LEU A 785 -9.98 -1.35 -44.32
CA LEU A 785 -9.45 -0.48 -45.39
C LEU A 785 -9.98 0.97 -45.32
N HIS A 786 -11.26 1.17 -44.98
CA HIS A 786 -11.84 2.52 -44.83
C HIS A 786 -11.34 3.29 -43.60
N GLN A 787 -10.65 2.64 -42.66
CA GLN A 787 -10.09 3.29 -41.47
C GLN A 787 -8.72 3.92 -41.78
N VAL A 788 -8.09 3.55 -42.90
CA VAL A 788 -6.81 4.11 -43.34
C VAL A 788 -7.08 5.45 -44.04
N GLN A 789 -6.78 6.55 -43.33
CA GLN A 789 -6.94 7.92 -43.85
C GLN A 789 -5.61 8.53 -44.32
N CYS A 790 -4.48 7.88 -44.03
CA CYS A 790 -3.14 8.29 -44.49
C CYS A 790 -2.91 7.81 -45.93
N LEU A 791 -3.49 8.53 -46.89
CA LEU A 791 -3.21 8.33 -48.32
C LEU A 791 -2.01 9.21 -48.72
N VAL A 792 -1.01 8.62 -49.36
CA VAL A 792 0.10 9.36 -49.98
C VAL A 792 -0.21 9.39 -51.48
N ASP A 793 -0.36 10.58 -52.06
CA ASP A 793 -0.72 10.79 -53.48
C ASP A 793 -2.01 10.07 -53.93
N GLY A 794 -2.97 9.86 -53.02
CA GLY A 794 -4.26 9.23 -53.32
C GLY A 794 -4.22 7.69 -53.38
N GLU A 795 -3.05 7.07 -53.21
CA GLU A 795 -2.87 5.62 -53.12
C GLU A 795 -2.55 5.16 -51.69
N MET A 796 -2.80 3.87 -51.41
CA MET A 796 -2.45 3.26 -50.13
C MET A 796 -0.93 3.06 -50.06
N PRO A 797 -0.26 3.54 -49.00
CA PRO A 797 1.16 3.25 -48.77
C PRO A 797 1.41 1.74 -48.70
N ARG A 798 2.47 1.26 -49.34
CA ARG A 798 2.92 -0.13 -49.22
C ARG A 798 3.59 -0.42 -47.88
N ASP A 799 4.09 0.63 -47.22
CA ASP A 799 4.75 0.57 -45.93
C ASP A 799 4.13 1.61 -44.97
N PHE A 800 3.78 1.16 -43.77
CA PHE A 800 3.18 1.98 -42.71
C PHE A 800 4.16 2.31 -41.58
N SER A 801 5.45 1.96 -41.72
CA SER A 801 6.47 2.12 -40.67
C SER A 801 6.64 3.55 -40.14
N GLN A 802 6.34 4.57 -40.96
CA GLN A 802 6.40 5.99 -40.56
C GLN A 802 5.04 6.58 -40.16
N THR A 803 4.01 5.75 -39.99
CA THR A 803 2.65 6.22 -39.67
C THR A 803 2.28 5.97 -38.21
N LEU A 804 1.54 6.91 -37.61
CA LEU A 804 1.01 6.78 -36.25
C LEU A 804 -0.48 6.44 -36.31
N VAL A 805 -0.89 5.44 -35.53
CA VAL A 805 -2.28 5.02 -35.41
C VAL A 805 -2.91 5.70 -34.20
N PHE A 806 -3.92 6.54 -34.42
CA PHE A 806 -4.69 7.21 -33.38
C PHE A 806 -6.12 6.69 -33.34
N THR A 807 -6.73 6.68 -32.16
CA THR A 807 -8.18 6.50 -32.05
C THR A 807 -8.87 7.81 -32.47
N ASN A 808 -10.04 7.71 -33.12
CA ASN A 808 -10.80 8.90 -33.52
C ASN A 808 -11.10 9.85 -32.35
N GLN A 809 -11.34 9.29 -31.16
CA GLN A 809 -11.56 10.06 -29.93
C GLN A 809 -10.32 10.84 -29.51
N SER A 810 -9.14 10.20 -29.50
CA SER A 810 -7.88 10.87 -29.16
C SER A 810 -7.52 11.98 -30.15
N LEU A 811 -7.75 11.77 -31.45
CA LEU A 811 -7.51 12.77 -32.48
C LEU A 811 -8.44 13.98 -32.32
N GLN A 812 -9.75 13.74 -32.11
CA GLN A 812 -10.72 14.80 -31.86
C GLN A 812 -10.41 15.58 -30.57
N TYR A 813 -9.99 14.87 -29.52
CA TYR A 813 -9.55 15.50 -28.27
C TYR A 813 -8.34 16.41 -28.50
N LEU A 814 -7.30 15.94 -29.21
CA LEU A 814 -6.12 16.75 -29.51
C LEU A 814 -6.47 17.97 -30.35
N GLN A 815 -7.35 17.83 -31.34
CA GLN A 815 -7.85 18.95 -32.14
C GLN A 815 -8.59 19.99 -31.29
N LYS A 816 -9.47 19.55 -30.38
CA LYS A 816 -10.15 20.45 -29.43
C LYS A 816 -9.17 21.11 -28.47
N ARG A 817 -8.24 20.34 -27.90
CA ARG A 817 -7.22 20.83 -26.97
C ARG A 817 -6.34 21.92 -27.60
N ILE A 818 -6.03 21.85 -28.90
CA ILE A 818 -5.32 22.92 -29.60
C ILE A 818 -6.10 24.24 -29.56
N VAL A 819 -7.43 24.19 -29.70
CA VAL A 819 -8.29 25.38 -29.62
C VAL A 819 -8.35 25.88 -28.17
N ASP A 820 -8.51 24.98 -27.20
CA ASP A 820 -8.55 25.32 -25.78
C ASP A 820 -7.25 25.99 -25.33
N LEU A 821 -6.09 25.43 -25.69
CA LEU A 821 -4.78 26.00 -25.39
C LEU A 821 -4.59 27.39 -26.02
N ARG A 822 -5.18 27.65 -27.20
CA ARG A 822 -5.16 29.00 -27.79
C ARG A 822 -5.97 29.98 -26.94
N ASN A 823 -7.13 29.56 -26.45
CA ASN A 823 -7.98 30.37 -25.58
C ASN A 823 -7.33 30.62 -24.22
N GLU A 824 -6.80 29.57 -23.57
CA GLU A 824 -6.03 29.65 -22.32
C GLU A 824 -4.84 30.60 -22.46
N LYS A 825 -4.10 30.52 -23.57
CA LYS A 825 -2.99 31.46 -23.85
C LYS A 825 -3.46 32.92 -23.97
N ILE A 826 -4.66 33.18 -24.49
CA ILE A 826 -5.22 34.52 -24.54
C ILE A 826 -5.59 34.99 -23.13
N MET A 827 -6.28 34.15 -22.34
CA MET A 827 -6.68 34.45 -20.96
C MET A 827 -5.45 34.71 -20.07
N GLN A 828 -4.42 33.86 -20.13
CA GLN A 828 -3.18 34.04 -19.37
C GLN A 828 -2.44 35.32 -19.77
N ARG A 829 -2.48 35.73 -21.05
CA ARG A 829 -1.94 37.03 -21.48
C ARG A 829 -2.71 38.21 -20.89
N GLU A 830 -4.02 38.10 -20.69
CA GLU A 830 -4.81 39.14 -20.03
C GLU A 830 -4.54 39.22 -18.53
N ILE A 831 -4.44 38.07 -17.84
CA ILE A 831 -4.06 38.00 -16.42
C ILE A 831 -2.68 38.63 -16.23
N HIS A 832 -1.70 38.22 -17.02
CA HIS A 832 -0.35 38.77 -16.95
C HIS A 832 -0.29 40.27 -17.31
N ARG A 833 -1.19 40.76 -18.18
CA ARG A 833 -1.32 42.21 -18.44
C ARG A 833 -1.83 42.95 -17.20
N LYS A 834 -2.89 42.45 -16.55
CA LYS A 834 -3.43 43.02 -15.31
C LYS A 834 -2.39 42.98 -14.18
N ALA A 835 -1.66 41.88 -14.03
CA ALA A 835 -0.58 41.76 -13.04
C ALA A 835 0.55 42.78 -13.28
N ARG A 836 0.92 43.02 -14.55
CA ARG A 836 1.88 44.09 -14.90
C ARG A 836 1.37 45.49 -14.58
N GLU A 837 0.09 45.75 -14.83
CA GLU A 837 -0.55 47.03 -14.48
C GLU A 837 -0.57 47.23 -12.97
N GLN A 838 -0.94 46.20 -12.19
CA GLN A 838 -0.86 46.20 -10.73
C GLN A 838 0.56 46.40 -10.22
N HIS A 839 1.55 45.71 -10.80
CA HIS A 839 2.95 45.91 -10.43
C HIS A 839 3.40 47.35 -10.67
N LYS A 840 2.97 47.96 -11.80
CA LYS A 840 3.26 49.37 -12.08
C LYS A 840 2.58 50.32 -11.09
N GLN A 841 1.33 50.04 -10.70
CA GLN A 841 0.61 50.80 -9.67
C GLN A 841 1.32 50.69 -8.33
N LEU A 842 1.67 49.49 -7.87
CA LEU A 842 2.42 49.28 -6.63
C LEU A 842 3.79 49.99 -6.65
N LEU A 843 4.48 50.04 -7.80
CA LEU A 843 5.71 50.82 -7.95
C LEU A 843 5.49 52.34 -7.89
N GLN A 844 4.31 52.83 -8.28
CA GLN A 844 3.93 54.24 -8.09
C GLN A 844 3.58 54.50 -6.63
N ASP A 845 2.74 53.66 -6.03
CA ASP A 845 2.32 53.77 -4.64
C ASP A 845 3.52 53.70 -3.68
N THR A 846 4.48 52.81 -3.93
CA THR A 846 5.73 52.73 -3.14
C THR A 846 6.53 54.02 -3.24
N LYS A 847 6.68 54.61 -4.43
CA LYS A 847 7.35 55.91 -4.59
C LYS A 847 6.59 57.05 -3.92
N GLU A 848 5.27 57.05 -4.00
CA GLU A 848 4.41 58.04 -3.34
C GLU A 848 4.51 57.90 -1.81
N MET A 849 4.49 56.68 -1.27
CA MET A 849 4.69 56.41 0.14
C MET A 849 6.11 56.78 0.60
N GLU A 850 7.15 56.47 -0.19
CA GLU A 850 8.52 56.92 0.09
C GLU A 850 8.63 58.45 0.13
N ALA A 851 8.00 59.15 -0.81
CA ALA A 851 7.96 60.60 -0.83
C ALA A 851 7.18 61.16 0.37
N GLU A 852 6.07 60.55 0.76
CA GLU A 852 5.30 60.96 1.94
C GLU A 852 6.07 60.67 3.24
N ILE A 853 6.79 59.55 3.34
CA ILE A 853 7.69 59.24 4.45
C ILE A 853 8.78 60.31 4.54
N GLN A 854 9.45 60.65 3.44
CA GLN A 854 10.45 61.72 3.40
C GLN A 854 9.85 63.07 3.84
N ARG A 855 8.66 63.42 3.34
CA ARG A 855 7.97 64.66 3.73
C ARG A 855 7.63 64.68 5.23
N LEU A 856 7.18 63.55 5.78
CA LEU A 856 6.88 63.42 7.20
C LEU A 856 8.16 63.46 8.04
N GLU A 857 9.25 62.83 7.60
CA GLU A 857 10.57 62.91 8.23
C GLU A 857 11.09 64.34 8.24
N GLU A 858 11.03 65.06 7.12
CA GLU A 858 11.41 66.46 7.02
C GLU A 858 10.58 67.35 7.93
N ARG A 859 9.25 67.14 7.96
CA ARG A 859 8.34 67.86 8.86
C ARG A 859 8.67 67.56 10.32
N CYS A 860 8.92 66.31 10.68
CA CYS A 860 9.35 65.92 12.02
C CYS A 860 10.70 66.56 12.38
N ASN A 861 11.67 66.53 11.47
CA ASN A 861 12.99 67.15 11.62
C ASN A 861 12.91 68.66 11.78
N HIS A 862 12.00 69.32 11.06
CA HIS A 862 11.72 70.74 11.19
C HIS A 862 11.10 71.06 12.55
N LEU A 863 10.04 70.36 12.94
CA LEU A 863 9.40 70.53 14.26
C LEU A 863 10.37 70.25 15.42
N MET A 864 11.26 69.27 15.28
CA MET A 864 12.30 68.98 16.26
C MET A 864 13.34 70.11 16.33
N ARG A 865 13.76 70.67 15.19
CA ARG A 865 14.63 71.85 15.15
C ARG A 865 13.97 73.08 15.77
N GLU A 866 12.71 73.35 15.49
CA GLU A 866 11.97 74.47 16.08
C GLU A 866 11.82 74.31 17.60
N LYS A 867 11.51 73.11 18.10
CA LYS A 867 11.27 72.87 19.53
C LYS A 867 12.54 72.68 20.36
N PHE A 868 13.58 72.04 19.82
CA PHE A 868 14.77 71.63 20.57
C PHE A 868 16.07 72.28 20.06
N GLY A 869 16.04 73.03 18.95
CA GLY A 869 17.22 73.67 18.35
C GLY A 869 18.19 72.71 17.65
N ARG A 870 18.00 71.39 17.78
CA ARG A 870 18.80 70.31 17.20
C ARG A 870 17.92 69.10 16.90
N LEU A 871 18.39 68.19 16.05
CA LEU A 871 17.73 66.89 15.86
C LEU A 871 18.00 66.04 17.10
N VAL A 872 16.95 65.43 17.64
CA VAL A 872 17.02 64.65 18.88
C VAL A 872 16.28 63.34 18.69
N ASP A 873 16.87 62.24 19.15
CA ASP A 873 16.17 60.96 19.23
C ASP A 873 15.03 61.06 20.26
N PHE A 874 13.80 61.10 19.75
CA PHE A 874 12.61 61.30 20.56
C PHE A 874 12.34 60.11 21.48
N GLU A 875 12.71 58.89 21.09
CA GLU A 875 12.51 57.69 21.90
C GLU A 875 13.47 57.70 23.11
N ALA A 876 14.72 58.10 22.88
CA ALA A 876 15.70 58.30 23.94
C ALA A 876 15.28 59.43 24.90
N VAL A 877 14.77 60.55 24.40
CA VAL A 877 14.28 61.65 25.26
C VAL A 877 13.06 61.25 26.06
N GLN A 878 12.14 60.51 25.46
CA GLN A 878 10.94 60.02 26.12
C GLN A 878 11.29 59.04 27.26
N ALA A 879 12.29 58.18 27.06
CA ALA A 879 12.83 57.26 28.06
C ALA A 879 13.60 57.96 29.21
N HIS A 880 14.15 59.16 29.00
CA HIS A 880 14.94 59.87 30.01
C HIS A 880 14.23 61.10 30.61
N SER A 881 12.96 61.33 30.26
CA SER A 881 12.20 62.52 30.65
C SER A 881 11.92 62.65 32.16
N VAL A 882 12.10 61.56 32.94
CA VAL A 882 11.95 61.57 34.40
C VAL A 882 13.09 60.78 35.05
N ASN A 883 13.96 61.48 35.78
CA ASN A 883 14.95 60.84 36.64
C ASN A 883 14.28 60.37 37.95
N ILE A 884 13.59 59.24 37.86
CA ILE A 884 12.88 58.59 38.98
C ILE A 884 13.82 58.36 40.20
N PRO A 885 15.08 57.92 40.02
CA PRO A 885 16.04 57.82 41.13
C PRO A 885 16.26 59.15 41.87
N MET A 886 16.42 60.25 41.14
CA MET A 886 16.64 61.59 41.72
C MET A 886 15.44 62.06 42.55
N GLU A 887 14.21 61.88 42.06
CA GLU A 887 13.00 62.27 42.82
C GLU A 887 12.77 61.37 44.03
N LYS A 888 13.06 60.05 43.94
CA LYS A 888 13.08 59.16 45.11
C LYS A 888 14.12 59.59 46.14
N MET A 889 15.30 60.05 45.69
CA MET A 889 16.37 60.55 46.56
C MET A 889 15.97 61.84 47.29
N LYS A 890 15.33 62.80 46.60
CA LYS A 890 14.80 64.02 47.25
C LYS A 890 13.83 63.71 48.38
N VAL A 891 12.95 62.73 48.20
CA VAL A 891 12.01 62.34 49.27
C VAL A 891 12.74 61.68 50.44
N ARG A 892 13.76 60.86 50.19
CA ARG A 892 14.62 60.31 51.26
C ARG A 892 15.37 61.39 52.03
N ILE A 893 15.88 62.42 51.35
CA ILE A 893 16.55 63.57 51.99
C ILE A 893 15.55 64.31 52.89
N MET A 894 14.35 64.61 52.37
CA MET A 894 13.30 65.29 53.15
C MET A 894 12.85 64.49 54.38
N GLU A 895 12.84 63.16 54.30
CA GLU A 895 12.55 62.29 55.45
C GLU A 895 13.62 62.42 56.52
N LYS A 896 14.90 62.34 56.13
CA LYS A 896 16.01 62.53 57.06
C LYS A 896 16.08 63.93 57.66
N GLU A 897 15.81 64.97 56.87
CA GLU A 897 15.73 66.35 57.35
C GLU A 897 14.61 66.53 58.39
N TYR A 898 13.47 65.86 58.20
CA TYR A 898 12.38 65.90 59.16
C TYR A 898 12.72 65.17 60.46
N GLU A 899 13.38 64.02 60.38
CA GLU A 899 13.91 63.30 61.55
C GLU A 899 14.86 64.20 62.35
N GLN A 900 15.83 64.81 61.68
CA GLN A 900 16.78 65.76 62.30
C GLN A 900 16.09 67.00 62.89
N PHE A 901 15.04 67.52 62.24
CA PHE A 901 14.26 68.64 62.77
C PHE A 901 13.53 68.29 64.07
N VAL A 902 12.98 67.07 64.16
CA VAL A 902 12.32 66.60 65.39
C VAL A 902 13.33 66.52 66.53
N GLU A 903 14.52 65.96 66.27
CA GLU A 903 15.62 65.90 67.24
C GLU A 903 16.05 67.31 67.70
N LEU A 904 16.27 68.24 66.77
CA LEU A 904 16.62 69.63 67.09
C LEU A 904 15.59 70.31 68.00
N ARG A 905 14.30 70.10 67.76
CA ARG A 905 13.23 70.68 68.57
C ARG A 905 13.24 70.11 70.00
N GLU A 906 13.63 68.85 70.19
CA GLU A 906 13.83 68.27 71.53
C GLU A 906 15.01 68.92 72.25
N TRP A 907 16.10 69.19 71.53
CA TRP A 907 17.25 69.92 72.06
C TRP A 907 16.91 71.37 72.43
N GLU A 908 16.16 72.10 71.60
CA GLU A 908 15.69 73.46 71.91
C GLU A 908 14.87 73.52 73.19
N LYS A 909 13.96 72.56 73.41
CA LYS A 909 13.19 72.46 74.66
C LYS A 909 14.11 72.29 75.87
N LYS A 910 15.15 71.45 75.77
CA LYS A 910 16.15 71.28 76.84
C LYS A 910 16.91 72.58 77.11
N ILE A 911 17.28 73.31 76.06
CA ILE A 911 17.98 74.61 76.16
C ILE A 911 17.10 75.63 76.90
N VAL A 912 15.81 75.75 76.56
CA VAL A 912 14.88 76.69 77.23
C VAL A 912 14.74 76.37 78.72
N VAL A 913 14.66 75.09 79.10
CA VAL A 913 14.62 74.67 80.51
C VAL A 913 15.88 75.11 81.25
N LEU A 914 17.06 74.91 80.66
CA LEU A 914 18.34 75.33 81.24
C LEU A 914 18.47 76.86 81.34
N GLN A 915 18.04 77.60 80.32
CA GLN A 915 18.01 79.07 80.35
C GLN A 915 17.10 79.60 81.47
N HIS A 916 15.94 78.99 81.67
CA HIS A 916 15.05 79.37 82.77
C HIS A 916 15.69 79.17 84.14
N GLN A 917 16.41 78.06 84.34
CA GLN A 917 17.18 77.80 85.56
C GLN A 917 18.26 78.85 85.80
N LEU A 918 19.01 79.21 84.75
CA LEU A 918 20.06 80.23 84.83
C LEU A 918 19.48 81.62 85.18
N THR A 919 18.35 81.99 84.56
CA THR A 919 17.67 83.26 84.84
C THR A 919 17.17 83.34 86.29
N LYS A 920 16.68 82.22 86.85
CA LYS A 920 16.25 82.12 88.26
C LYS A 920 17.43 82.38 89.21
N LEU A 921 18.57 81.72 88.97
CA LEU A 921 19.79 81.92 89.74
C LEU A 921 20.30 83.36 89.67
N THR A 922 20.26 83.98 88.49
CA THR A 922 20.66 85.39 88.31
C THR A 922 19.77 86.34 89.13
N ARG A 923 18.45 86.14 89.13
CA ARG A 923 17.51 86.96 89.93
C ARG A 923 17.75 86.83 91.43
N GLU A 924 18.03 85.62 91.91
CA GLU A 924 18.37 85.39 93.32
C GLU A 924 19.65 86.14 93.72
N ASN A 925 20.65 86.18 92.83
CA ASN A 925 21.90 86.89 93.06
C ASN A 925 21.71 88.42 93.08
N THR A 926 20.92 88.97 92.15
CA THR A 926 20.56 90.40 92.14
C THR A 926 19.79 90.82 93.39
N SER A 927 18.90 89.95 93.90
CA SER A 927 18.17 90.20 95.16
C SER A 927 19.11 90.31 96.36
N LYS A 928 20.09 89.41 96.48
CA LYS A 928 21.13 89.47 97.53
C LYS A 928 21.97 90.75 97.43
N LEU A 929 22.31 91.17 96.21
CA LEU A 929 23.03 92.42 95.95
C LEU A 929 22.23 93.66 96.40
N HIS A 930 20.91 93.67 96.17
CA HIS A 930 20.04 94.74 96.66
C HIS A 930 19.92 94.76 98.20
N GLN A 931 19.89 93.59 98.85
CA GLN A 931 19.93 93.51 100.32
C GLN A 931 21.24 94.09 100.87
N LEU A 932 22.37 93.77 100.25
CA LEU A 932 23.69 94.31 100.62
C LEU A 932 23.74 95.84 100.51
N ASN A 933 23.18 96.41 99.44
CA ASN A 933 23.14 97.85 99.24
C ASN A 933 22.29 98.56 100.33
N ARG A 934 21.18 97.92 100.74
CA ARG A 934 20.34 98.44 101.83
C ARG A 934 21.10 98.51 103.16
N PHE A 935 21.88 97.49 103.51
CA PHE A 935 22.74 97.50 104.70
C PHE A 935 23.85 98.55 104.64
N CYS A 936 24.42 98.81 103.45
CA CYS A 936 25.41 99.89 103.27
C CYS A 936 24.80 101.28 103.55
N GLN A 937 23.55 101.51 103.14
CA GLN A 937 22.86 102.78 103.40
C GLN A 937 22.55 102.99 104.89
N GLU A 938 22.12 101.94 105.60
CA GLU A 938 21.92 101.99 107.06
C GLU A 938 23.23 102.28 107.81
N LYS A 939 24.35 101.65 107.40
CA LYS A 939 25.67 101.93 107.97
C LYS A 939 26.05 103.40 107.80
N HIS A 940 25.83 103.97 106.61
CA HIS A 940 26.19 105.35 106.34
C HIS A 940 25.32 106.37 107.12
N HIS A 941 24.07 106.01 107.41
CA HIS A 941 23.20 106.82 108.25
C HIS A 941 23.65 106.83 109.72
N LEU A 942 24.14 105.70 110.25
CA LEU A 942 24.69 105.62 111.61
C LEU A 942 26.02 106.36 111.75
N GLU A 943 26.86 106.37 110.70
CA GLU A 943 28.12 107.13 110.68
C GLU A 943 27.87 108.64 110.71
N THR A 944 26.84 109.13 110.01
CA THR A 944 26.47 110.55 109.98
C THR A 944 25.82 111.04 111.29
N GLU A 945 25.08 110.18 112.00
CA GLU A 945 24.62 110.50 113.36
C GLU A 945 25.78 110.60 114.37
N LEU A 946 26.82 109.77 114.24
CA LEU A 946 28.02 109.80 115.07
C LEU A 946 28.86 111.08 114.88
N GLU A 947 28.99 111.57 113.64
CA GLU A 947 29.73 112.81 113.36
C GLU A 947 29.04 114.04 113.98
N SER A 948 27.70 114.08 113.99
CA SER A 948 26.92 115.20 114.56
C SER A 948 27.04 115.36 116.08
N LEU A 949 27.38 114.29 116.81
CA LEU A 949 27.54 114.30 118.27
C LEU A 949 28.96 114.68 118.73
N THR A 950 29.92 114.75 117.81
CA THR A 950 31.33 115.08 118.10
C THR A 950 31.69 116.56 117.90
N THR A 951 30.81 117.37 117.34
CA THR A 951 31.07 118.76 116.94
C THR A 951 30.76 119.84 118.01
N ASP A 952 30.19 119.49 119.18
CA ASP A 952 29.71 120.49 120.17
C ASP A 952 30.66 120.78 121.37
N LEU A 953 31.85 120.19 121.47
CA LEU A 953 32.78 120.47 122.59
C LEU A 953 34.27 120.42 122.15
N GLY A 954 34.81 121.52 121.64
CA GLY A 954 36.26 121.80 121.73
C GLY A 954 36.98 122.39 120.51
N THR A 955 36.84 123.70 120.26
CA THR A 955 37.85 124.50 119.53
C THR A 955 37.93 125.93 120.08
N ASP A 956 38.60 126.08 121.22
CA ASP A 956 39.52 127.19 121.49
C ASP A 956 40.91 126.53 121.49
N PHE A 957 41.67 126.60 120.38
CA PHE A 957 43.14 126.60 120.31
C PHE A 957 43.61 126.52 118.84
N GLN A 958 44.53 127.42 118.48
CA GLN A 958 45.42 127.46 117.29
C GLN A 958 44.94 128.06 115.97
N GLU A 959 44.85 129.40 115.99
CA GLU A 959 45.47 130.25 114.97
C GLU A 959 46.98 130.00 114.87
N SER A 960 47.56 129.86 113.66
CA SER A 960 48.92 130.32 113.25
C SER A 960 49.54 129.60 112.03
N GLN A 961 48.81 129.36 110.93
CA GLN A 961 49.44 128.88 109.67
C GLN A 961 48.89 129.54 108.37
N ALA A 962 48.49 130.81 108.43
CA ALA A 962 48.07 131.57 107.24
C ALA A 962 48.99 132.76 106.88
N THR A 963 50.01 133.05 107.67
CA THR A 963 50.98 134.12 107.39
C THR A 963 52.22 133.65 106.61
N ASP A 964 52.47 132.34 106.52
CA ASP A 964 53.70 131.80 105.90
C ASP A 964 53.65 131.58 104.38
N ILE A 965 52.47 131.51 103.77
CA ILE A 965 52.39 131.32 102.31
C ILE A 965 52.55 132.66 101.57
N LYS A 966 52.17 133.79 102.20
CA LYS A 966 52.40 135.15 101.64
C LYS A 966 53.86 135.62 101.75
N ALA A 967 54.67 134.99 102.62
CA ALA A 967 56.11 135.27 102.71
C ALA A 967 56.92 134.52 101.64
N ARG A 968 56.47 133.34 101.21
CA ARG A 968 57.14 132.53 100.16
C ARG A 968 57.12 133.19 98.78
N ALA A 969 56.00 133.81 98.39
CA ALA A 969 55.87 134.49 97.10
C ALA A 969 56.67 135.82 96.99
N ARG A 970 57.08 136.43 98.10
CA ARG A 970 57.94 137.64 98.09
C ARG A 970 59.45 137.32 98.05
N LEU A 971 59.85 136.13 98.48
CA LEU A 971 61.25 135.69 98.46
C LEU A 971 61.66 135.15 97.09
N GLU A 972 60.77 134.50 96.33
CA GLU A 972 61.04 134.06 94.96
C GLU A 972 61.25 135.25 93.99
N SER A 973 60.52 136.36 94.16
CA SER A 973 60.72 137.57 93.36
C SER A 973 62.02 138.34 93.68
N ARG A 974 62.59 138.17 94.89
CA ARG A 974 63.91 138.75 95.25
C ARG A 974 65.09 137.90 94.77
N LEU A 975 64.90 136.59 94.66
CA LEU A 975 65.94 135.67 94.21
C LEU A 975 66.20 135.79 92.69
N ILE A 976 65.17 136.16 91.92
CA ILE A 976 65.29 136.45 90.47
C ILE A 976 65.93 137.83 90.20
N HIS A 977 65.84 138.78 91.14
CA HIS A 977 66.52 140.08 91.02
C HIS A 977 67.99 140.00 91.43
N MET A 978 68.33 139.21 92.46
CA MET A 978 69.72 138.99 92.89
C MET A 978 70.54 138.16 91.89
N THR A 979 69.92 137.28 91.09
CA THR A 979 70.63 136.57 90.01
C THR A 979 70.91 137.46 88.80
N HIS A 980 70.14 138.54 88.60
CA HIS A 980 70.39 139.51 87.54
C HIS A 980 71.51 140.51 87.92
N ASP A 981 71.62 140.88 89.20
CA ASP A 981 72.69 141.77 89.71
C ASP A 981 74.04 141.07 89.88
N VAL A 982 74.07 139.75 90.12
CA VAL A 982 75.31 138.95 90.15
C VAL A 982 75.84 138.64 88.74
N VAL A 983 75.00 138.69 87.71
CA VAL A 983 75.44 138.61 86.30
C VAL A 983 75.92 139.98 85.79
N PHE A 984 75.36 141.09 86.29
CA PHE A 984 75.82 142.45 85.98
C PHE A 984 77.20 142.78 86.61
N LEU A 985 77.52 142.24 87.79
CA LEU A 985 78.82 142.43 88.46
C LEU A 985 79.92 141.43 88.04
N ARG A 986 79.62 140.46 87.16
CA ARG A 986 80.61 139.52 86.59
C ARG A 986 81.06 139.85 85.16
N ASN A 987 80.41 140.81 84.49
CA ASN A 987 80.82 141.38 83.20
C ASN A 987 81.39 142.82 83.32
N GLU A 988 81.78 143.25 84.52
CA GLU A 988 82.72 144.37 84.73
C GLU A 988 84.13 143.87 85.13
N ILE A 989 84.33 142.56 85.02
CA ILE A 989 85.64 141.91 84.77
C ILE A 989 85.49 141.09 83.47
N ASN A 990 84.99 141.78 82.44
CA ASN A 990 85.33 141.73 81.00
C ASN A 990 84.26 142.44 80.17
#